data_AF-A0A517MMC5-F1
#
_entry.id   AF-A0A517MMC5-F1
#
_cell.length_a   1.000
_cell.length_b   1.000
_cell.length_c   1.000
_cell.angle_alpha   90.00
_cell.angle_beta   90.00
_cell.angle_gamma   90.00
#
_symmetry.space_group_name_H-M   'P 1'
#
loop_
_entity.id
_entity.type
_entity.pdbx_description
1 polymer ?
#
loop_
_entity_poly.entity_id
_entity_poly.type
_entity_poly.pdbx_seq_one_letter_code
_entity_poly.pdbx_strand_id
1 'polypeptide(L)'
;MIQVSRKFCQLAFYLVASCPLLGGAAETLRHPQGLDTQLRQVEVPYLAEQVRLRGDAERGALLFYKSAAACVQCHSSDQNRSPLGPSLSALPADTSLEYLVNAVLRPSEKIAKGFETNVVVTSDGNVLSGLVVRENDDELVLRDAKDLQKEIRIDQDDIEDHQLATQSMMPEGLAGTLADQSEFLDLVAYVAAIAAGGAEAEARLKPSAEALLVKDDSQNLDHAGIVKGLRSRDFNEGSLIYHGYCAECHGADGNTPSLPTARAFGTQKLKFGADPYRMFMTLTRGNGLMAPMGHLTPKERYQVVHYIREAFMRPSNSEYEKVTTEYLAGLPKGTELGTEVPYVERDFGPALASQLRRDFSSVLSIQLGDQTIAYDTHSMDQADFWSGGFVEIGQTQHARGRGEGTVNPAGTSVQGLAGWKWGHDGTFDYSRKGLLPRGPLPKEWLRYHGHSLFGQQVVLRYEIDGRLIWELPTAEPAIADFPQTIGIRHAMRVEPGKALTLAVAQVPEANDQLLESAAGSLGVVLGKRQEGNWQSWTAATVLGQVEGMGWSIDEQNRIVLQIPASPEARVIEICRSSGQGAKALEAVQRQLSTYASTSQIVDPQSCAEGGPLLWPEVLHTTGTLGLEKGAYALDTIAIPRETPWNTWFRTSAVDFFDDGRMAIATYGGDVWIVSGVDEKLLDLKWKRFAGGMYEPMGLKVVDGQVYVTCKDRITRLHDLDDNGEADFYETFSADDDVSVNFHAFNFDLQVDTDKNFYYAKAGHGADYAIPGAIIKISPDGERREIYCTGFRSPNGMGILPDNRLTVSDNQGQWTPASKINLVKKGGFYGWVPTYSIPGKWAPDGGAIDLDKLVPPTTFDRPLVYMPQEFDNSSGGQVWVDDPRWGPLSGRLLHTSFGKGWMSYVLMQEVEGESQAAIIKLPFDFETGIMRAEVNPADGQVYAVGLQGWNGGGRPRMADKGIQRLRATGNEEWMVTGAVVEPDGLRFRFTTPVDVETASDPASYAIKHWDYLWQASYGSKMYSPTTGEVGPDTLTVSKVEMDADNKGVKLIVPGLQPVDQLHLIMNLQDPAGKALLEEVYWTINRMPK
;
A
#
# COMPACT_ATOMS: atom_id res chain seq x y z
N MET A 1 57.10 -41.77 21.41
CA MET A 1 57.02 -40.67 20.43
C MET A 1 55.94 -41.04 19.43
N ILE A 2 55.06 -40.09 19.09
CA ILE A 2 53.92 -40.20 18.14
C ILE A 2 52.62 -40.80 18.73
N GLN A 3 51.87 -40.00 19.52
CA GLN A 3 50.40 -40.10 19.61
C GLN A 3 49.75 -38.93 20.40
N VAL A 4 50.06 -37.67 20.09
CA VAL A 4 49.30 -36.50 20.60
C VAL A 4 49.35 -35.37 19.56
N SER A 5 48.49 -35.35 18.55
CA SER A 5 48.24 -34.12 17.75
C SER A 5 46.98 -34.08 16.87
N ARG A 6 46.04 -35.04 16.95
CA ARG A 6 44.85 -35.04 16.07
C ARG A 6 43.52 -34.61 16.72
N LYS A 7 43.50 -34.27 18.01
CA LYS A 7 42.27 -33.80 18.69
C LYS A 7 42.16 -32.27 18.88
N PHE A 8 43.18 -31.49 18.51
CA PHE A 8 43.17 -30.02 18.69
C PHE A 8 42.86 -29.21 17.42
N CYS A 9 42.75 -29.85 16.24
CA CYS A 9 42.47 -29.15 14.98
C CYS A 9 41.02 -29.27 14.47
N GLN A 10 40.16 -30.10 15.08
CA GLN A 10 38.76 -30.27 14.64
C GLN A 10 37.73 -29.46 15.46
N LEU A 11 38.08 -28.91 16.62
CA LEU A 11 37.18 -28.05 17.40
C LEU A 11 37.29 -26.56 17.05
N ALA A 12 38.41 -26.11 16.48
CA ALA A 12 38.63 -24.69 16.14
C ALA A 12 38.06 -24.27 14.77
N PHE A 13 37.61 -25.24 13.95
CA PHE A 13 37.07 -24.96 12.61
C PHE A 13 35.53 -24.82 12.57
N TYR A 14 34.82 -25.17 13.67
CA TYR A 14 33.37 -25.01 13.78
C TYR A 14 32.93 -23.73 14.51
N LEU A 15 33.84 -22.97 15.12
CA LEU A 15 33.52 -21.80 15.95
C LEU A 15 33.92 -20.44 15.35
N VAL A 16 34.55 -20.42 14.18
CA VAL A 16 34.97 -19.16 13.50
C VAL A 16 34.32 -18.98 12.12
N ALA A 17 33.60 -20.00 11.62
CA ALA A 17 32.96 -19.97 10.30
C ALA A 17 31.46 -19.61 10.29
N SER A 18 30.87 -19.28 11.45
CA SER A 18 29.44 -18.93 11.59
C SER A 18 29.19 -17.47 12.01
N CYS A 19 30.22 -16.62 12.02
CA CYS A 19 30.01 -15.17 12.11
C CYS A 19 30.06 -14.63 10.68
N PRO A 20 28.94 -14.19 10.07
CA PRO A 20 29.00 -13.59 8.75
C PRO A 20 29.91 -12.37 8.84
N LEU A 21 30.92 -12.33 7.99
CA LEU A 21 31.75 -11.15 7.76
C LEU A 21 30.79 -9.99 7.44
N LEU A 22 30.73 -9.01 8.34
CA LEU A 22 30.01 -7.73 8.20
C LEU A 22 30.63 -6.89 7.07
N GLY A 23 30.42 -7.32 5.83
CA GLY A 23 30.91 -6.67 4.62
C GLY A 23 29.81 -6.62 3.56
N GLY A 24 29.09 -5.49 3.52
CA GLY A 24 28.15 -5.13 2.44
C GLY A 24 26.73 -5.64 2.64
N ALA A 25 25.80 -4.71 2.95
CA ALA A 25 24.34 -4.90 2.90
C ALA A 25 23.80 -6.20 3.54
N ALA A 26 24.11 -6.45 4.82
CA ALA A 26 23.49 -7.55 5.56
C ALA A 26 22.13 -7.09 6.12
N GLU A 27 21.05 -7.80 5.78
CA GLU A 27 19.74 -7.68 6.44
C GLU A 27 19.82 -8.07 7.93
N THR A 28 18.82 -7.69 8.74
CA THR A 28 18.71 -8.01 10.18
C THR A 28 18.77 -9.52 10.43
N LEU A 29 19.27 -9.97 11.60
CA LEU A 29 19.48 -11.40 11.87
C LEU A 29 18.20 -12.24 11.98
N ARG A 30 17.05 -11.63 12.30
CA ARG A 30 15.76 -12.31 12.45
C ARG A 30 14.99 -12.35 11.14
N HIS A 31 14.92 -13.53 10.52
CA HIS A 31 14.08 -13.78 9.35
C HIS A 31 12.96 -14.79 9.68
N PRO A 32 11.79 -14.68 9.03
CA PRO A 32 10.78 -15.73 9.10
C PRO A 32 11.31 -17.02 8.48
N GLN A 33 10.74 -18.15 8.88
CA GLN A 33 10.99 -19.40 8.16
C GLN A 33 10.32 -19.36 6.79
N GLY A 34 10.94 -19.94 5.76
CA GLY A 34 10.34 -20.04 4.42
C GLY A 34 9.04 -20.87 4.42
N LEU A 35 8.11 -20.54 3.53
CA LEU A 35 6.78 -21.17 3.46
C LEU A 35 6.83 -22.70 3.41
N ASP A 36 7.70 -23.29 2.57
CA ASP A 36 7.86 -24.75 2.49
C ASP A 36 8.29 -25.35 3.84
N THR A 37 9.21 -24.69 4.56
CA THR A 37 9.64 -25.13 5.89
C THR A 37 8.49 -25.06 6.90
N GLN A 38 7.72 -23.96 6.88
CA GLN A 38 6.55 -23.81 7.75
C GLN A 38 5.51 -24.92 7.48
N LEU A 39 5.15 -25.14 6.21
CA LEU A 39 4.20 -26.19 5.80
C LEU A 39 4.68 -27.59 6.21
N ARG A 40 5.97 -27.90 6.07
CA ARG A 40 6.54 -29.20 6.45
C ARG A 40 6.56 -29.45 7.96
N GLN A 41 6.56 -28.40 8.78
CA GLN A 41 6.50 -28.54 10.25
C GLN A 41 5.08 -28.74 10.78
N VAL A 42 4.07 -28.56 9.92
CA VAL A 42 2.66 -28.70 10.28
C VAL A 42 2.18 -30.13 9.99
N GLU A 43 1.31 -30.62 10.85
CA GLU A 43 0.73 -31.96 10.71
C GLU A 43 -0.14 -32.04 9.45
N VAL A 44 0.08 -33.07 8.62
CA VAL A 44 -0.65 -33.25 7.35
C VAL A 44 -2.17 -33.28 7.53
N PRO A 45 -2.77 -33.93 8.56
CA PRO A 45 -4.21 -33.87 8.79
C PRO A 45 -4.75 -32.46 9.02
N TYR A 46 -3.98 -31.59 9.68
CA TYR A 46 -4.38 -30.19 9.87
C TYR A 46 -4.39 -29.43 8.55
N LEU A 47 -3.35 -29.58 7.72
CA LEU A 47 -3.31 -28.96 6.39
C LEU A 47 -4.44 -29.46 5.51
N ALA A 48 -4.72 -30.77 5.51
CA ALA A 48 -5.85 -31.33 4.78
C ALA A 48 -7.19 -30.71 5.21
N GLU A 49 -7.38 -30.47 6.51
CA GLU A 49 -8.55 -29.76 7.02
C GLU A 49 -8.58 -28.29 6.58
N GLN A 50 -7.44 -27.58 6.58
CA GLN A 50 -7.39 -26.21 6.06
C GLN A 50 -7.71 -26.16 4.56
N VAL A 51 -7.32 -27.17 3.78
CA VAL A 51 -7.70 -27.28 2.36
C VAL A 51 -9.22 -27.41 2.23
N ARG A 52 -9.88 -28.25 3.06
CA ARG A 52 -11.35 -28.39 3.04
C ARG A 52 -12.07 -27.09 3.41
N LEU A 53 -11.55 -26.36 4.38
CA LEU A 53 -12.20 -25.17 4.92
C LEU A 53 -11.96 -23.91 4.07
N ARG A 54 -10.81 -23.81 3.39
CA ARG A 54 -10.33 -22.54 2.80
C ARG A 54 -9.89 -22.63 1.35
N GLY A 55 -9.59 -23.83 0.86
CA GLY A 55 -9.08 -24.04 -0.48
C GLY A 55 -10.17 -23.84 -1.53
N ASP A 56 -9.82 -23.14 -2.60
CA ASP A 56 -10.69 -22.88 -3.74
C ASP A 56 -10.11 -23.50 -5.01
N ALA A 57 -10.86 -24.45 -5.58
CA ALA A 57 -10.43 -25.19 -6.75
C ALA A 57 -10.37 -24.34 -8.03
N GLU A 58 -11.17 -23.28 -8.16
CA GLU A 58 -11.13 -22.40 -9.35
C GLU A 58 -9.87 -21.53 -9.32
N ARG A 59 -9.54 -20.99 -8.14
CA ARG A 59 -8.28 -20.26 -7.91
C ARG A 59 -7.08 -21.20 -8.06
N GLY A 60 -7.18 -22.41 -7.52
CA GLY A 60 -6.19 -23.46 -7.65
C GLY A 60 -5.95 -23.88 -9.10
N ALA A 61 -6.99 -23.87 -9.94
CA ALA A 61 -6.85 -24.13 -11.36
C ALA A 61 -5.94 -23.08 -12.02
N LEU A 62 -6.15 -21.78 -11.76
CA LEU A 62 -5.28 -20.73 -12.30
C LEU A 62 -3.81 -20.94 -11.88
N LEU A 63 -3.55 -21.31 -10.62
CA LEU A 63 -2.21 -21.62 -10.14
C LEU A 63 -1.63 -22.84 -10.85
N PHE A 64 -2.40 -23.91 -11.01
CA PHE A 64 -1.97 -25.13 -11.70
C PHE A 64 -1.55 -24.86 -13.17
N TYR A 65 -2.25 -23.96 -13.86
CA TYR A 65 -1.99 -23.63 -15.26
C TYR A 65 -0.96 -22.50 -15.46
N LYS A 66 -0.84 -21.54 -14.53
CA LYS A 66 -0.03 -20.32 -14.69
C LYS A 66 1.19 -20.20 -13.79
N SER A 67 1.25 -20.94 -12.69
CA SER A 67 2.35 -20.80 -11.72
C SER A 67 3.70 -21.17 -12.33
N ALA A 68 4.77 -20.64 -11.72
CA ALA A 68 6.14 -21.00 -12.07
C ALA A 68 6.44 -22.50 -11.85
N ALA A 69 5.68 -23.16 -10.98
CA ALA A 69 5.79 -24.61 -10.73
C ALA A 69 5.39 -25.47 -11.94
N ALA A 70 4.70 -24.90 -12.94
CA ALA A 70 4.38 -25.54 -14.21
C ALA A 70 3.67 -26.92 -14.07
N CYS A 71 2.83 -27.10 -13.04
CA CYS A 71 2.18 -28.37 -12.72
C CYS A 71 1.46 -29.00 -13.92
N VAL A 72 0.77 -28.18 -14.73
CA VAL A 72 0.09 -28.61 -15.96
C VAL A 72 1.01 -29.27 -16.99
N GLN A 73 2.32 -28.99 -17.00
CA GLN A 73 3.23 -29.57 -17.98
C GLN A 73 3.51 -31.06 -17.72
N CYS A 74 3.35 -31.51 -16.47
CA CYS A 74 3.62 -32.89 -16.06
C CYS A 74 2.34 -33.68 -15.75
N HIS A 75 1.26 -33.00 -15.35
CA HIS A 75 0.04 -33.62 -14.79
C HIS A 75 -1.22 -33.43 -15.66
N SER A 76 -1.07 -33.03 -16.92
CA SER A 76 -2.18 -32.79 -17.85
C SER A 76 -2.72 -34.09 -18.48
N SER A 77 -4.02 -34.12 -18.77
CA SER A 77 -4.69 -35.18 -19.54
C SER A 77 -4.47 -35.08 -21.06
N ASP A 78 -3.97 -33.95 -21.56
CA ASP A 78 -3.66 -33.73 -22.98
C ASP A 78 -2.50 -34.62 -23.46
N GLN A 79 -2.76 -35.45 -24.47
CA GLN A 79 -1.79 -36.38 -25.07
C GLN A 79 -0.59 -35.66 -25.73
N ASN A 80 -0.68 -34.35 -25.98
CA ASN A 80 0.43 -33.56 -26.52
C ASN A 80 1.41 -33.03 -25.45
N ARG A 81 1.15 -33.26 -24.15
CA ARG A 81 1.99 -32.81 -23.03
C ARG A 81 2.79 -33.95 -22.39
N SER A 82 3.81 -33.59 -21.61
CA SER A 82 4.80 -34.55 -21.13
C SER A 82 4.23 -35.54 -20.11
N PRO A 83 4.41 -36.87 -20.27
CA PRO A 83 3.89 -37.90 -19.37
C PRO A 83 4.80 -38.10 -18.15
N LEU A 84 5.21 -37.00 -17.51
CA LEU A 84 6.15 -36.99 -16.40
C LEU A 84 5.51 -37.27 -15.04
N GLY A 85 4.23 -36.95 -14.90
CA GLY A 85 3.45 -37.22 -13.70
C GLY A 85 2.15 -37.95 -14.03
N PRO A 86 1.49 -38.54 -13.02
CA PRO A 86 0.18 -39.14 -13.21
C PRO A 86 -0.83 -38.10 -13.68
N SER A 87 -1.70 -38.50 -14.62
CA SER A 87 -2.88 -37.71 -14.98
C SER A 87 -3.79 -37.59 -13.76
N LEU A 88 -4.07 -36.36 -13.34
CA LEU A 88 -4.88 -36.11 -12.14
C LEU A 88 -6.31 -36.65 -12.29
N SER A 89 -6.87 -36.59 -13.50
CA SER A 89 -8.20 -37.12 -13.79
C SER A 89 -8.28 -38.64 -13.86
N ALA A 90 -7.13 -39.33 -13.82
CA ALA A 90 -7.03 -40.79 -13.74
C ALA A 90 -6.68 -41.29 -12.32
N LEU A 91 -6.53 -40.39 -11.34
CA LEU A 91 -6.35 -40.77 -9.94
C LEU A 91 -7.62 -41.47 -9.39
N PRO A 92 -7.49 -42.38 -8.42
CA PRO A 92 -8.65 -42.97 -7.75
C PRO A 92 -9.52 -41.88 -7.11
N ALA A 93 -10.85 -41.98 -7.28
CA ALA A 93 -11.79 -40.99 -6.75
C ALA A 93 -11.79 -40.88 -5.21
N ASP A 94 -11.30 -41.92 -4.52
CA ASP A 94 -11.15 -42.00 -3.07
C ASP A 94 -9.75 -41.58 -2.58
N THR A 95 -8.93 -40.98 -3.44
CA THR A 95 -7.62 -40.44 -3.05
C THR A 95 -7.78 -39.41 -1.92
N SER A 96 -7.15 -39.67 -0.77
CA SER A 96 -7.31 -38.81 0.39
C SER A 96 -6.57 -37.46 0.24
N LEU A 97 -7.13 -36.41 0.85
CA LEU A 97 -6.50 -35.09 0.86
C LEU A 97 -5.13 -35.11 1.54
N GLU A 98 -4.98 -35.92 2.58
CA GLU A 98 -3.73 -36.11 3.31
C GLU A 98 -2.64 -36.68 2.39
N TYR A 99 -3.00 -37.61 1.49
CA TYR A 99 -2.07 -38.11 0.48
C TYR A 99 -1.68 -37.02 -0.52
N LEU A 100 -2.63 -36.21 -0.99
CA LEU A 100 -2.36 -35.13 -1.95
C LEU A 100 -1.49 -34.03 -1.36
N VAL A 101 -1.80 -33.57 -0.15
CA VAL A 101 -0.97 -32.60 0.61
C VAL A 101 0.46 -33.13 0.73
N ASN A 102 0.60 -34.40 1.12
CA ASN A 102 1.92 -34.99 1.30
C ASN A 102 2.66 -35.21 -0.03
N ALA A 103 1.96 -35.56 -1.11
CA ALA A 103 2.57 -35.72 -2.43
C ALA A 103 3.12 -34.39 -2.99
N VAL A 104 2.46 -33.27 -2.70
CA VAL A 104 2.94 -31.94 -3.11
C VAL A 104 4.09 -31.46 -2.23
N LEU A 105 4.01 -31.67 -0.92
CA LEU A 105 5.03 -31.21 0.04
C LEU A 105 6.26 -32.10 0.11
N ARG A 106 6.10 -33.41 -0.08
CA ARG A 106 7.14 -34.44 0.12
C ARG A 106 7.07 -35.45 -1.03
N PRO A 107 7.30 -35.02 -2.29
CA PRO A 107 7.11 -35.86 -3.47
C PRO A 107 7.98 -37.13 -3.47
N SER A 108 9.12 -37.13 -2.79
CA SER A 108 10.02 -38.29 -2.71
C SER A 108 9.63 -39.32 -1.63
N GLU A 109 8.72 -38.97 -0.71
CA GLU A 109 8.35 -39.87 0.41
C GLU A 109 7.50 -41.05 -0.07
N LYS A 110 6.69 -40.84 -1.11
CA LYS A 110 5.94 -41.89 -1.79
C LYS A 110 5.73 -41.56 -3.27
N ILE A 111 6.50 -42.21 -4.13
CA ILE A 111 6.39 -42.06 -5.59
C ILE A 111 5.23 -42.91 -6.13
N ALA A 112 4.43 -42.36 -7.03
CA ALA A 112 3.33 -43.07 -7.65
C ALA A 112 3.84 -44.22 -8.54
N LYS A 113 3.16 -45.37 -8.49
CA LYS A 113 3.54 -46.55 -9.28
C LYS A 113 3.53 -46.25 -10.78
N GLY A 114 4.60 -46.61 -11.48
CA GLY A 114 4.82 -46.32 -12.90
C GLY A 114 5.52 -44.97 -13.17
N PHE A 115 5.80 -44.19 -12.13
CA PHE A 115 6.51 -42.90 -12.21
C PHE A 115 7.82 -42.92 -11.41
N GLU A 116 8.27 -44.10 -10.95
CA GLU A 116 9.59 -44.26 -10.35
C GLU A 116 10.68 -44.00 -11.40
N THR A 117 11.69 -43.20 -11.06
CA THR A 117 12.84 -43.01 -11.94
C THR A 117 13.74 -44.22 -11.85
N ASN A 118 14.00 -44.85 -12.99
CA ASN A 118 14.84 -46.02 -13.09
C ASN A 118 16.24 -45.58 -13.48
N VAL A 119 17.24 -45.99 -12.71
CA VAL A 119 18.67 -45.77 -12.98
C VAL A 119 19.25 -47.10 -13.39
N VAL A 120 19.70 -47.16 -14.64
CA VAL A 120 20.26 -48.36 -15.27
C VAL A 120 21.73 -48.11 -15.55
N VAL A 121 22.58 -48.98 -15.03
CA VAL A 121 24.00 -49.06 -15.40
C VAL A 121 24.13 -50.14 -16.45
N THR A 122 24.64 -49.76 -17.61
CA THR A 122 24.82 -50.67 -18.74
C THR A 122 26.24 -51.25 -18.78
N SER A 123 26.41 -52.38 -19.47
CA SER A 123 27.67 -53.13 -19.60
C SER A 123 28.84 -52.34 -20.21
N ASP A 124 28.55 -51.25 -20.92
CA ASP A 124 29.52 -50.31 -21.46
C ASP A 124 29.85 -49.13 -20.51
N GLY A 125 29.31 -49.16 -19.29
CA GLY A 125 29.53 -48.20 -18.23
C GLY A 125 28.66 -46.94 -18.30
N ASN A 126 27.65 -46.89 -19.19
CA ASN A 126 26.74 -45.73 -19.23
C ASN A 126 25.70 -45.82 -18.11
N VAL A 127 25.45 -44.68 -17.46
CA VAL A 127 24.36 -44.51 -16.48
C VAL A 127 23.19 -43.81 -17.17
N LEU A 128 22.11 -44.54 -17.36
CA LEU A 128 20.89 -44.09 -18.01
C LEU A 128 19.79 -43.91 -16.96
N SER A 129 19.06 -42.79 -17.04
CA SER A 129 17.98 -42.48 -16.09
C SER A 129 16.70 -42.12 -16.83
N GLY A 130 15.59 -42.74 -16.47
CA GLY A 130 14.31 -42.47 -17.14
C GLY A 130 13.11 -43.17 -16.53
N LEU A 131 11.92 -42.88 -17.07
CA LEU A 131 10.67 -43.55 -16.68
C LEU A 131 10.42 -44.76 -17.58
N VAL A 132 9.97 -45.89 -17.00
CA VAL A 132 9.68 -47.09 -17.79
C VAL A 132 8.47 -46.84 -18.68
N VAL A 133 8.66 -46.99 -19.99
CA VAL A 133 7.58 -46.95 -20.99
C VAL A 133 7.03 -48.36 -21.21
N ARG A 134 7.94 -49.32 -21.35
CA ARG A 134 7.64 -50.76 -21.41
C ARG A 134 8.86 -51.56 -20.97
N GLU A 135 8.60 -52.74 -20.45
CA GLU A 135 9.60 -53.72 -20.06
C GLU A 135 9.07 -55.11 -20.48
N ASN A 136 9.92 -55.91 -21.11
CA ASN A 136 9.66 -57.31 -21.43
C ASN A 136 10.95 -58.13 -21.28
N ASP A 137 10.88 -59.44 -21.59
CA ASP A 137 11.99 -60.37 -21.40
C ASP A 137 13.23 -60.05 -22.28
N ASP A 138 13.08 -59.26 -23.35
CA ASP A 138 14.15 -58.94 -24.30
C ASP A 138 14.70 -57.51 -24.13
N GLU A 139 13.85 -56.52 -23.78
CA GLU A 139 14.25 -55.11 -23.69
C GLU A 139 13.57 -54.34 -22.55
N LEU A 140 14.31 -53.36 -22.02
CA LEU A 140 13.83 -52.28 -21.17
C LEU A 140 13.81 -50.98 -21.97
N VAL A 141 12.64 -50.34 -22.08
CA VAL A 141 12.49 -49.04 -22.75
C VAL A 141 12.22 -47.95 -21.72
N LEU A 142 13.18 -47.03 -21.61
CA LEU A 142 13.09 -45.87 -20.74
C LEU A 142 12.78 -44.61 -21.55
N ARG A 143 11.98 -43.70 -21.00
CA ARG A 143 11.88 -42.32 -21.47
C ARG A 143 12.95 -41.49 -20.78
N ASP A 144 13.86 -40.89 -21.55
CA ASP A 144 15.04 -40.17 -21.04
C ASP A 144 14.63 -39.02 -20.11
N ALA A 145 15.18 -38.99 -18.89
CA ALA A 145 14.91 -37.94 -17.91
C ALA A 145 15.38 -36.54 -18.36
N LYS A 146 16.28 -36.45 -19.36
CA LYS A 146 16.82 -35.18 -19.90
C LYS A 146 16.11 -34.73 -21.18
N ASP A 147 15.46 -35.65 -21.89
CA ASP A 147 14.71 -35.38 -23.12
C ASP A 147 13.51 -36.32 -23.25
N LEU A 148 12.36 -35.84 -22.83
CA LEU A 148 11.18 -36.67 -22.59
C LEU A 148 10.48 -37.14 -23.88
N GLN A 149 10.94 -36.64 -25.03
CA GLN A 149 10.53 -37.10 -26.35
C GLN A 149 11.41 -38.26 -26.86
N LYS A 150 12.49 -38.58 -26.15
CA LYS A 150 13.46 -39.60 -26.53
C LYS A 150 13.24 -40.87 -25.70
N GLU A 151 12.96 -41.95 -26.40
CA GLU A 151 12.99 -43.30 -25.82
C GLU A 151 14.41 -43.87 -25.96
N ILE A 152 14.89 -44.48 -24.88
CA ILE A 152 16.14 -45.21 -24.79
C ILE A 152 15.76 -46.68 -24.68
N ARG A 153 16.22 -47.50 -25.63
CA ARG A 153 16.04 -48.94 -25.60
C ARG A 153 17.33 -49.58 -25.11
N ILE A 154 17.20 -50.45 -24.13
CA ILE A 154 18.29 -51.16 -23.48
C ILE A 154 17.96 -52.64 -23.58
N ASP A 155 18.86 -53.43 -24.17
CA ASP A 155 18.73 -54.89 -24.19
C ASP A 155 18.89 -55.40 -22.75
N GLN A 156 18.07 -56.36 -22.32
CA GLN A 156 18.14 -56.89 -20.95
C GLN A 156 19.53 -57.49 -20.64
N ASP A 157 20.20 -58.06 -21.64
CA ASP A 157 21.55 -58.63 -21.51
C ASP A 157 22.64 -57.56 -21.27
N ASP A 158 22.35 -56.29 -21.59
CA ASP A 158 23.27 -55.16 -21.44
C ASP A 158 23.11 -54.43 -20.09
N ILE A 159 22.22 -54.87 -19.21
CA ILE A 159 21.98 -54.26 -17.89
C ILE A 159 22.88 -54.90 -16.83
N GLU A 160 23.81 -54.12 -16.25
CA GLU A 160 24.65 -54.57 -15.13
C GLU A 160 24.00 -54.31 -13.76
N ASP A 161 23.33 -53.17 -13.62
CA ASP A 161 22.62 -52.79 -12.38
C ASP A 161 21.38 -51.97 -12.72
N HIS A 162 20.31 -52.19 -11.97
CA HIS A 162 19.03 -51.53 -12.14
C HIS A 162 18.43 -51.20 -10.79
N GLN A 163 18.36 -49.90 -10.49
CA GLN A 163 17.86 -49.40 -9.23
C GLN A 163 16.79 -48.33 -9.44
N LEU A 164 15.83 -48.30 -8.52
CA LEU A 164 14.87 -47.20 -8.44
C LEU A 164 15.52 -46.03 -7.69
N ALA A 165 15.44 -44.84 -8.26
CA ALA A 165 15.85 -43.63 -7.56
C ALA A 165 14.94 -43.39 -6.36
N THR A 166 15.52 -42.96 -5.25
CA THR A 166 14.78 -42.53 -4.06
C THR A 166 14.20 -41.13 -4.19
N GLN A 167 14.57 -40.39 -5.24
CA GLN A 167 14.14 -39.02 -5.50
C GLN A 167 13.08 -39.00 -6.61
N SER A 168 12.00 -38.25 -6.40
CA SER A 168 10.95 -38.03 -7.39
C SER A 168 11.41 -37.13 -8.54
N MET A 169 10.79 -37.29 -9.73
CA MET A 169 10.93 -36.30 -10.81
C MET A 169 10.17 -35.00 -10.53
N MET A 170 9.18 -35.02 -9.63
CA MET A 170 8.60 -33.81 -9.07
C MET A 170 9.60 -33.24 -8.05
N PRO A 171 10.19 -32.04 -8.29
CA PRO A 171 11.20 -31.50 -7.40
C PRO A 171 10.68 -31.19 -6.00
N GLU A 172 11.54 -31.37 -5.00
CA GLU A 172 11.31 -30.90 -3.64
C GLU A 172 11.27 -29.36 -3.61
N GLY A 173 10.55 -28.78 -2.65
CA GLY A 173 10.52 -27.33 -2.42
C GLY A 173 9.58 -26.54 -3.33
N LEU A 174 8.82 -27.19 -4.23
CA LEU A 174 7.87 -26.52 -5.13
C LEU A 174 6.85 -25.64 -4.41
N ALA A 175 6.42 -26.02 -3.20
CA ALA A 175 5.51 -25.22 -2.40
C ALA A 175 6.10 -23.84 -2.04
N GLY A 176 7.43 -23.70 -2.00
CA GLY A 176 8.12 -22.42 -1.79
C GLY A 176 8.07 -21.47 -2.99
N THR A 177 7.62 -21.93 -4.17
CA THR A 177 7.41 -21.07 -5.36
C THR A 177 6.05 -20.36 -5.36
N LEU A 178 5.15 -20.75 -4.45
CA LEU A 178 3.86 -20.11 -4.26
C LEU A 178 4.03 -18.83 -3.44
N ALA A 179 3.15 -17.86 -3.66
CA ALA A 179 3.22 -16.56 -2.99
C ALA A 179 2.95 -16.66 -1.48
N ASP A 180 1.97 -17.48 -1.10
CA ASP A 180 1.51 -17.61 0.28
C ASP A 180 0.83 -18.97 0.54
N GLN A 181 0.40 -19.17 1.80
CA GLN A 181 -0.31 -20.37 2.23
C GLN A 181 -1.65 -20.56 1.50
N SER A 182 -2.37 -19.50 1.16
CA SER A 182 -3.67 -19.61 0.48
C SER A 182 -3.51 -20.22 -0.91
N GLU A 183 -2.47 -19.82 -1.66
CA GLU A 183 -2.16 -20.43 -2.95
C GLU A 183 -1.87 -21.93 -2.83
N PHE A 184 -1.19 -22.36 -1.77
CA PHE A 184 -0.98 -23.79 -1.50
C PHE A 184 -2.30 -24.53 -1.26
N LEU A 185 -3.18 -23.98 -0.43
CA LEU A 185 -4.47 -24.59 -0.13
C LEU A 185 -5.38 -24.66 -1.37
N ASP A 186 -5.40 -23.60 -2.17
CA ASP A 186 -6.13 -23.51 -3.43
C ASP A 186 -5.63 -24.56 -4.44
N LEU A 187 -4.30 -24.66 -4.63
CA LEU A 187 -3.70 -25.64 -5.53
C LEU A 187 -4.08 -27.07 -5.14
N VAL A 188 -3.99 -27.43 -3.85
CA VAL A 188 -4.36 -28.77 -3.39
C VAL A 188 -5.87 -29.01 -3.53
N ALA A 189 -6.71 -28.00 -3.26
CA ALA A 189 -8.16 -28.10 -3.47
C ALA A 189 -8.52 -28.38 -4.94
N TYR A 190 -7.82 -27.75 -5.89
CA TYR A 190 -7.96 -28.05 -7.30
C TYR A 190 -7.58 -29.51 -7.60
N VAL A 191 -6.39 -29.95 -7.18
CA VAL A 191 -5.94 -31.33 -7.42
C VAL A 191 -6.92 -32.35 -6.85
N ALA A 192 -7.46 -32.09 -5.66
CA ALA A 192 -8.45 -32.94 -5.02
C ALA A 192 -9.79 -32.99 -5.78
N ALA A 193 -10.27 -31.84 -6.26
CA ALA A 193 -11.50 -31.78 -7.04
C ALA A 193 -11.38 -32.56 -8.35
N ILE A 194 -10.22 -32.53 -9.00
CA ILE A 194 -9.93 -33.29 -10.21
C ILE A 194 -9.84 -34.79 -9.91
N ALA A 195 -9.12 -35.19 -8.85
CA ALA A 195 -9.02 -36.59 -8.46
C ALA A 195 -10.40 -37.21 -8.17
N ALA A 196 -11.28 -36.47 -7.48
CA ALA A 196 -12.62 -36.95 -7.13
C ALA A 196 -13.59 -36.97 -8.34
N GLY A 197 -13.52 -35.97 -9.22
CA GLY A 197 -14.47 -35.80 -10.32
C GLY A 197 -13.98 -36.20 -11.72
N GLY A 198 -12.73 -36.66 -11.83
CA GLY A 198 -12.13 -37.12 -13.08
C GLY A 198 -12.16 -36.08 -14.21
N ALA A 199 -12.34 -36.56 -15.44
CA ALA A 199 -12.33 -35.73 -16.64
C ALA A 199 -13.46 -34.68 -16.69
N GLU A 200 -14.60 -34.93 -16.03
CA GLU A 200 -15.71 -33.97 -15.97
C GLU A 200 -15.37 -32.77 -15.09
N ALA A 201 -14.78 -33.00 -13.93
CA ALA A 201 -14.29 -31.92 -13.07
C ALA A 201 -13.15 -31.14 -13.75
N GLU A 202 -12.26 -31.83 -14.47
CA GLU A 202 -11.20 -31.19 -15.26
C GLU A 202 -11.77 -30.27 -16.33
N ALA A 203 -12.77 -30.71 -17.09
CA ALA A 203 -13.40 -29.87 -18.11
C ALA A 203 -14.11 -28.65 -17.50
N ARG A 204 -14.74 -28.81 -16.32
CA ARG A 204 -15.49 -27.74 -15.65
C ARG A 204 -14.60 -26.68 -14.99
N LEU A 205 -13.51 -27.11 -14.33
CA LEU A 205 -12.61 -26.22 -13.58
C LEU A 205 -11.48 -25.64 -14.44
N LYS A 206 -11.28 -26.17 -15.65
CA LYS A 206 -10.27 -25.64 -16.58
C LYS A 206 -10.55 -24.16 -16.87
N PRO A 207 -9.59 -23.25 -16.60
CA PRO A 207 -9.80 -21.84 -16.85
C PRO A 207 -10.06 -21.57 -18.34
N SER A 208 -10.83 -20.52 -18.63
CA SER A 208 -11.16 -20.16 -20.01
C SER A 208 -9.90 -19.84 -20.83
N ALA A 209 -9.98 -19.97 -22.15
CA ALA A 209 -8.85 -19.62 -23.02
C ALA A 209 -8.43 -18.15 -22.83
N GLU A 210 -9.38 -17.26 -22.55
CA GLU A 210 -9.13 -15.85 -22.20
C GLU A 210 -8.42 -15.69 -20.85
N ALA A 211 -8.84 -16.44 -19.82
CA ALA A 211 -8.14 -16.44 -18.54
C ALA A 211 -6.71 -16.99 -18.69
N LEU A 212 -6.47 -17.93 -19.61
CA LEU A 212 -5.13 -18.50 -19.89
C LEU A 212 -4.34 -17.73 -20.96
N LEU A 213 -4.95 -16.75 -21.62
CA LEU A 213 -4.32 -15.97 -22.67
C LEU A 213 -3.21 -15.13 -22.04
N VAL A 214 -1.97 -15.48 -22.38
CA VAL A 214 -0.83 -14.58 -22.16
C VAL A 214 -0.95 -13.48 -23.21
N LYS A 215 -1.38 -12.29 -22.80
CA LYS A 215 -1.37 -11.12 -23.69
C LYS A 215 0.06 -10.93 -24.17
N ASP A 216 0.27 -11.01 -25.49
CA ASP A 216 1.59 -10.74 -26.08
C ASP A 216 1.85 -9.23 -26.05
N ASP A 217 2.27 -8.78 -24.88
CA ASP A 217 2.66 -7.41 -24.58
C ASP A 217 4.06 -7.05 -25.11
N SER A 218 4.64 -7.90 -25.98
CA SER A 218 5.83 -7.56 -26.75
C SER A 218 5.53 -6.69 -27.97
N GLN A 219 4.25 -6.47 -28.32
CA GLN A 219 3.87 -5.69 -29.49
C GLN A 219 4.03 -4.19 -29.20
N ASN A 220 4.47 -3.40 -30.20
CA ASN A 220 4.72 -1.95 -30.09
C ASN A 220 5.75 -1.52 -29.01
N LEU A 221 6.59 -2.43 -28.51
CA LEU A 221 7.66 -2.08 -27.58
C LEU A 221 8.90 -1.49 -28.27
N ASP A 222 9.46 -0.43 -27.71
CA ASP A 222 10.81 0.05 -28.02
C ASP A 222 11.86 -0.81 -27.30
N HIS A 223 12.05 -2.03 -27.78
CA HIS A 223 13.04 -2.97 -27.23
C HIS A 223 14.44 -2.37 -27.18
N ALA A 224 14.81 -1.59 -28.20
CA ALA A 224 16.13 -0.97 -28.27
C ALA A 224 16.30 0.11 -27.20
N GLY A 225 15.29 0.96 -26.99
CA GLY A 225 15.25 1.96 -25.93
C GLY A 225 15.33 1.34 -24.53
N ILE A 226 14.56 0.27 -24.29
CA ILE A 226 14.57 -0.45 -23.00
C ILE A 226 15.96 -1.03 -22.72
N VAL A 227 16.51 -1.86 -23.62
CA VAL A 227 17.82 -2.51 -23.42
C VAL A 227 18.93 -1.48 -23.26
N LYS A 228 18.90 -0.39 -24.04
CA LYS A 228 19.87 0.72 -23.93
C LYS A 228 19.72 1.49 -22.62
N GLY A 229 18.53 1.47 -22.00
CA GLY A 229 18.18 2.17 -20.78
C GLY A 229 18.59 1.47 -19.48
N LEU A 230 18.88 0.16 -19.50
CA LEU A 230 19.15 -0.62 -18.28
C LEU A 230 20.45 -0.17 -17.57
N ARG A 231 20.38 0.07 -16.26
CA ARG A 231 21.51 0.51 -15.39
C ARG A 231 21.65 -0.37 -14.15
N SER A 232 22.54 0.00 -13.23
CA SER A 232 22.75 -0.73 -11.97
C SER A 232 21.48 -0.94 -11.15
N ARG A 233 20.54 0.02 -11.15
CA ARG A 233 19.23 -0.18 -10.52
C ARG A 233 18.48 -1.35 -11.15
N ASP A 234 18.41 -1.40 -12.48
CA ASP A 234 17.74 -2.47 -13.22
C ASP A 234 18.42 -3.83 -13.03
N PHE A 235 19.75 -3.86 -12.85
CA PHE A 235 20.47 -5.08 -12.47
C PHE A 235 20.04 -5.59 -11.08
N ASN A 236 19.90 -4.69 -10.11
CA ASN A 236 19.43 -5.05 -8.77
C ASN A 236 17.98 -5.54 -8.78
N GLU A 237 17.08 -4.84 -9.48
CA GLU A 237 15.68 -5.29 -9.68
C GLU A 237 15.66 -6.67 -10.36
N GLY A 238 16.48 -6.87 -11.40
CA GLY A 238 16.62 -8.15 -12.08
C GLY A 238 17.11 -9.28 -11.17
N SER A 239 17.99 -8.99 -10.21
CA SER A 239 18.45 -9.95 -9.20
C SER A 239 17.31 -10.38 -8.29
N LEU A 240 16.51 -9.43 -7.83
CA LEU A 240 15.35 -9.69 -6.99
C LEU A 240 14.31 -10.57 -7.70
N ILE A 241 14.04 -10.27 -8.98
CA ILE A 241 13.14 -11.07 -9.81
C ILE A 241 13.71 -12.49 -10.01
N TYR A 242 15.01 -12.63 -10.29
CA TYR A 242 15.64 -13.93 -10.49
C TYR A 242 15.52 -14.84 -9.25
N HIS A 243 15.89 -14.32 -8.09
CA HIS A 243 15.82 -15.07 -6.83
C HIS A 243 14.38 -15.29 -6.36
N GLY A 244 13.44 -14.46 -6.81
CA GLY A 244 12.02 -14.63 -6.53
C GLY A 244 11.33 -15.72 -7.38
N TYR A 245 11.68 -15.84 -8.66
CA TYR A 245 10.90 -16.65 -9.61
C TYR A 245 11.69 -17.70 -10.39
N CYS A 246 13.02 -17.59 -10.46
CA CYS A 246 13.85 -18.42 -11.34
C CYS A 246 14.79 -19.37 -10.58
N ALA A 247 15.26 -18.98 -9.39
CA ALA A 247 16.29 -19.69 -8.64
C ALA A 247 15.89 -21.12 -8.24
N GLU A 248 14.64 -21.37 -7.87
CA GLU A 248 14.18 -22.71 -7.46
C GLU A 248 14.36 -23.75 -8.58
N CYS A 249 14.17 -23.34 -9.84
CA CYS A 249 14.33 -24.22 -11.00
C CYS A 249 15.78 -24.25 -11.51
N HIS A 250 16.44 -23.09 -11.54
CA HIS A 250 17.74 -22.90 -12.21
C HIS A 250 18.96 -22.89 -11.26
N GLY A 251 18.73 -23.01 -9.95
CA GLY A 251 19.72 -22.86 -8.90
C GLY A 251 19.93 -21.39 -8.53
N ALA A 252 20.10 -21.08 -7.25
CA ALA A 252 20.39 -19.72 -6.78
C ALA A 252 21.72 -19.17 -7.34
N ASP A 253 22.67 -20.05 -7.67
CA ASP A 253 23.94 -19.72 -8.29
C ASP A 253 23.86 -19.60 -9.84
N GLY A 254 22.70 -19.90 -10.42
CA GLY A 254 22.47 -19.99 -11.86
C GLY A 254 23.25 -21.07 -12.59
N ASN A 255 23.93 -21.97 -11.88
CA ASN A 255 24.86 -22.96 -12.43
C ASN A 255 24.55 -24.39 -12.00
N THR A 256 23.80 -24.56 -10.91
CA THR A 256 23.42 -25.86 -10.34
C THR A 256 21.88 -25.99 -10.35
N PRO A 257 21.25 -26.30 -11.50
CA PRO A 257 19.80 -26.36 -11.58
C PRO A 257 19.23 -27.48 -10.72
N SER A 258 18.18 -27.18 -9.96
CA SER A 258 17.41 -28.17 -9.20
C SER A 258 16.57 -29.06 -10.13
N LEU A 259 16.16 -28.53 -11.29
CA LEU A 259 15.44 -29.27 -12.33
C LEU A 259 16.40 -29.81 -13.40
N PRO A 260 16.42 -31.14 -13.66
CA PRO A 260 17.27 -31.73 -14.71
C PRO A 260 17.02 -31.16 -16.13
N THR A 261 15.83 -30.63 -16.36
CA THR A 261 15.40 -30.03 -17.63
C THR A 261 15.77 -28.54 -17.74
N ALA A 262 16.01 -27.87 -16.61
CA ALA A 262 16.44 -26.48 -16.55
C ALA A 262 17.91 -26.34 -16.96
N ARG A 263 18.29 -25.14 -17.40
CA ARG A 263 19.65 -24.86 -17.92
C ARG A 263 20.48 -24.13 -16.89
N ALA A 264 21.73 -24.55 -16.77
CA ALA A 264 22.76 -23.80 -16.07
C ALA A 264 23.20 -22.62 -16.95
N PHE A 265 22.87 -21.39 -16.55
CA PHE A 265 23.11 -20.19 -17.33
C PHE A 265 24.59 -19.88 -17.53
N GLY A 266 25.47 -20.23 -16.59
CA GLY A 266 26.89 -19.92 -16.73
C GLY A 266 27.69 -20.97 -17.50
N THR A 267 27.19 -22.20 -17.66
CA THR A 267 27.99 -23.33 -18.18
C THR A 267 27.37 -24.08 -19.36
N GLN A 268 26.04 -23.98 -19.56
CA GLN A 268 25.34 -24.71 -20.63
C GLN A 268 24.85 -23.80 -21.75
N LYS A 269 24.67 -24.40 -22.93
CA LYS A 269 24.11 -23.74 -24.11
C LYS A 269 22.60 -23.48 -23.95
N LEU A 270 22.14 -22.27 -24.24
CA LEU A 270 20.73 -21.88 -24.19
C LEU A 270 19.99 -22.33 -25.47
N LYS A 271 19.05 -23.26 -25.32
CA LYS A 271 18.29 -23.87 -26.43
C LYS A 271 17.48 -22.87 -27.26
N PHE A 272 16.96 -21.80 -26.63
CA PHE A 272 16.04 -20.86 -27.28
C PHE A 272 16.68 -19.52 -27.66
N GLY A 273 18.00 -19.43 -27.56
CA GLY A 273 18.79 -18.24 -27.88
C GLY A 273 19.29 -17.54 -26.63
N ALA A 274 20.47 -16.94 -26.77
CA ALA A 274 21.25 -16.40 -25.68
C ALA A 274 21.34 -14.87 -25.72
N ASP A 275 20.70 -14.16 -26.65
CA ASP A 275 20.66 -12.69 -26.73
C ASP A 275 19.49 -12.08 -25.90
N PRO A 276 19.54 -10.78 -25.53
CA PRO A 276 18.54 -10.20 -24.63
C PRO A 276 17.09 -10.35 -25.11
N TYR A 277 16.83 -10.13 -26.39
CA TYR A 277 15.48 -10.21 -26.96
C TYR A 277 14.97 -11.65 -26.99
N ARG A 278 15.79 -12.63 -27.37
CA ARG A 278 15.34 -14.04 -27.37
C ARG A 278 15.13 -14.60 -25.97
N MET A 279 15.95 -14.20 -25.00
CA MET A 279 15.70 -14.53 -23.60
C MET A 279 14.41 -13.86 -23.11
N PHE A 280 14.19 -12.58 -23.44
CA PHE A 280 12.92 -11.88 -23.17
C PHE A 280 11.73 -12.63 -23.77
N MET A 281 11.79 -13.03 -25.04
CA MET A 281 10.70 -13.79 -25.68
C MET A 281 10.47 -15.17 -25.04
N THR A 282 11.51 -15.78 -24.49
CA THR A 282 11.39 -17.03 -23.73
C THR A 282 10.62 -16.81 -22.43
N LEU A 283 10.86 -15.69 -21.74
CA LEU A 283 10.05 -15.28 -20.58
C LEU A 283 8.64 -14.89 -21.00
N THR A 284 8.45 -14.24 -22.14
CA THR A 284 7.13 -13.79 -22.61
C THR A 284 6.21 -14.95 -23.00
N ARG A 285 6.74 -15.93 -23.75
CA ARG A 285 5.90 -16.98 -24.35
C ARG A 285 6.01 -18.33 -23.63
N GLY A 286 7.00 -18.48 -22.75
CA GLY A 286 7.44 -19.79 -22.29
C GLY A 286 8.12 -20.57 -23.43
N ASN A 287 8.89 -21.60 -23.09
CA ASN A 287 9.44 -22.55 -24.07
C ASN A 287 9.80 -23.88 -23.40
N GLY A 288 9.50 -25.00 -24.06
CA GLY A 288 9.68 -26.32 -23.48
C GLY A 288 8.77 -26.52 -22.26
N LEU A 289 9.36 -26.88 -21.11
CA LEU A 289 8.63 -27.03 -19.83
C LEU A 289 8.56 -25.72 -19.03
N MET A 290 9.20 -24.65 -19.50
CA MET A 290 9.17 -23.34 -18.82
C MET A 290 7.89 -22.59 -19.19
N ALA A 291 7.08 -22.26 -18.18
CA ALA A 291 5.90 -21.43 -18.34
C ALA A 291 6.24 -19.97 -18.69
N PRO A 292 5.37 -19.26 -19.42
CA PRO A 292 5.50 -17.81 -19.63
C PRO A 292 5.41 -17.03 -18.30
N MET A 293 6.31 -16.07 -18.11
CA MET A 293 6.34 -15.13 -16.99
C MET A 293 5.47 -13.89 -17.28
N GLY A 294 4.20 -14.13 -17.64
CA GLY A 294 3.25 -13.07 -18.04
C GLY A 294 2.79 -12.14 -16.91
N HIS A 295 3.17 -12.43 -15.67
CA HIS A 295 2.92 -11.56 -14.51
C HIS A 295 3.93 -10.41 -14.41
N LEU A 296 5.06 -10.49 -15.13
CA LEU A 296 6.07 -9.44 -15.17
C LEU A 296 5.79 -8.49 -16.35
N THR A 297 5.91 -7.19 -16.10
CA THR A 297 5.91 -6.18 -17.17
C THR A 297 7.03 -6.45 -18.18
N PRO A 298 6.93 -5.92 -19.41
CA PRO A 298 8.02 -6.10 -20.37
C PRO A 298 9.36 -5.58 -19.88
N LYS A 299 9.35 -4.47 -19.13
CA LYS A 299 10.57 -3.92 -18.52
C LYS A 299 11.19 -4.87 -17.50
N GLU A 300 10.39 -5.45 -16.61
CA GLU A 300 10.86 -6.39 -15.58
C GLU A 300 11.47 -7.67 -16.19
N ARG A 301 10.87 -8.20 -17.26
CA ARG A 301 11.47 -9.32 -18.02
C ARG A 301 12.85 -8.95 -18.58
N TYR A 302 13.04 -7.73 -19.06
CA TYR A 302 14.37 -7.27 -19.47
C TYR A 302 15.35 -7.09 -18.30
N GLN A 303 14.87 -6.67 -17.13
CA GLN A 303 15.69 -6.53 -15.93
C GLN A 303 16.26 -7.89 -15.48
N VAL A 304 15.43 -8.93 -15.39
CA VAL A 304 15.91 -10.27 -15.03
C VAL A 304 16.83 -10.87 -16.09
N VAL A 305 16.54 -10.64 -17.38
CA VAL A 305 17.46 -11.02 -18.48
C VAL A 305 18.80 -10.32 -18.32
N HIS A 306 18.80 -9.04 -17.99
CA HIS A 306 20.03 -8.28 -17.76
C HIS A 306 20.82 -8.86 -16.59
N TYR A 307 20.17 -9.16 -15.46
CA TYR A 307 20.83 -9.81 -14.34
C TYR A 307 21.45 -11.16 -14.70
N ILE A 308 20.69 -12.08 -15.31
CA ILE A 308 21.19 -13.42 -15.68
C ILE A 308 22.43 -13.30 -16.58
N ARG A 309 22.35 -12.44 -17.60
CA ARG A 309 23.46 -12.23 -18.53
C ARG A 309 24.70 -11.70 -17.84
N GLU A 310 24.52 -10.72 -16.98
CA GLU A 310 25.63 -10.00 -16.34
C GLU A 310 26.24 -10.77 -15.17
N ALA A 311 25.42 -11.42 -14.35
CA ALA A 311 25.85 -12.15 -13.16
C ALA A 311 26.35 -13.56 -13.47
N PHE A 312 25.68 -14.30 -14.37
CA PHE A 312 25.97 -15.72 -14.58
C PHE A 312 26.60 -16.02 -15.93
N MET A 313 26.16 -15.37 -17.01
CA MET A 313 26.68 -15.68 -18.35
C MET A 313 28.02 -14.99 -18.64
N ARG A 314 28.15 -13.70 -18.31
CA ARG A 314 29.37 -12.91 -18.58
C ARG A 314 30.65 -13.53 -18.02
N PRO A 315 30.67 -14.14 -16.80
CA PRO A 315 31.90 -14.73 -16.26
C PRO A 315 32.38 -15.97 -16.99
N SER A 316 31.48 -16.81 -17.55
CA SER A 316 31.84 -18.18 -17.95
C SER A 316 31.10 -18.78 -19.15
N ASN A 317 30.00 -18.19 -19.62
CA ASN A 317 29.23 -18.76 -20.73
C ASN A 317 29.75 -18.26 -22.08
N SER A 318 30.12 -19.18 -22.98
CA SER A 318 30.62 -18.87 -24.32
C SER A 318 29.60 -18.21 -25.25
N GLU A 319 28.30 -18.25 -24.95
CA GLU A 319 27.24 -17.57 -25.72
C GLU A 319 26.96 -16.14 -25.22
N TYR A 320 27.71 -15.65 -24.21
CA TYR A 320 27.59 -14.26 -23.79
C TYR A 320 28.18 -13.31 -24.85
N GLU A 321 27.32 -12.44 -25.38
CA GLU A 321 27.73 -11.36 -26.28
C GLU A 321 27.37 -9.98 -25.70
N LYS A 322 28.21 -8.98 -25.96
CA LYS A 322 27.89 -7.59 -25.59
C LYS A 322 26.83 -7.04 -26.55
N VAL A 323 25.90 -6.27 -26.00
CA VAL A 323 24.90 -5.55 -26.79
C VAL A 323 25.59 -4.48 -27.64
N THR A 324 25.45 -4.56 -28.97
CA THR A 324 26.02 -3.60 -29.93
C THR A 324 24.96 -2.67 -30.52
N THR A 325 25.39 -1.58 -31.14
CA THR A 325 24.49 -0.65 -31.85
C THR A 325 23.77 -1.34 -33.01
N GLU A 326 24.46 -2.24 -33.72
CA GLU A 326 23.91 -3.03 -34.82
C GLU A 326 22.82 -3.99 -34.34
N TYR A 327 23.04 -4.65 -33.19
CA TYR A 327 22.02 -5.49 -32.56
C TYR A 327 20.78 -4.68 -32.20
N LEU A 328 20.95 -3.54 -31.52
CA LEU A 328 19.84 -2.64 -31.15
C LEU A 328 19.09 -2.13 -32.39
N ALA A 329 19.79 -1.84 -33.49
CA ALA A 329 19.17 -1.43 -34.74
C ALA A 329 18.29 -2.53 -35.35
N GLY A 330 18.68 -3.80 -35.19
CA GLY A 330 17.95 -4.98 -35.68
C GLY A 330 16.76 -5.44 -34.83
N LEU A 331 16.56 -4.87 -33.64
CA LEU A 331 15.42 -5.19 -32.79
C LEU A 331 14.09 -4.67 -33.37
N PRO A 332 12.95 -5.34 -33.08
CA PRO A 332 11.62 -4.85 -33.44
C PRO A 332 11.40 -3.41 -32.97
N LYS A 333 10.66 -2.64 -33.76
CA LYS A 333 10.37 -1.23 -33.48
C LYS A 333 9.05 -1.09 -32.75
N GLY A 334 9.00 -0.07 -31.89
CA GLY A 334 7.82 0.30 -31.13
C GLY A 334 8.01 1.67 -30.50
N THR A 335 6.99 2.11 -29.79
CA THR A 335 6.94 3.43 -29.13
C THR A 335 6.78 3.33 -27.62
N GLU A 336 6.35 2.18 -27.12
CA GLU A 336 6.09 1.95 -25.70
C GLU A 336 7.34 1.43 -24.99
N LEU A 337 7.57 1.91 -23.77
CA LEU A 337 8.67 1.42 -22.92
C LEU A 337 8.27 0.20 -22.08
N GLY A 338 7.05 -0.33 -22.27
CA GLY A 338 6.54 -1.49 -21.53
C GLY A 338 6.37 -1.23 -20.04
N THR A 339 6.00 0.00 -19.69
CA THR A 339 5.75 0.46 -18.30
C THR A 339 4.27 0.76 -18.03
N GLU A 340 3.40 0.59 -19.03
CA GLU A 340 1.99 0.94 -18.91
C GLU A 340 1.22 -0.09 -18.09
N VAL A 341 0.39 0.41 -17.18
CA VAL A 341 -0.56 -0.39 -16.39
C VAL A 341 -1.95 -0.14 -16.99
N PRO A 342 -2.77 -1.18 -17.24
CA PRO A 342 -4.12 -1.00 -17.76
C PRO A 342 -4.93 -0.02 -16.89
N TYR A 343 -5.51 1.00 -17.51
CA TYR A 343 -6.41 1.93 -16.83
C TYR A 343 -7.77 1.25 -16.64
N VAL A 344 -8.21 1.12 -15.40
CA VAL A 344 -9.54 0.62 -15.04
C VAL A 344 -10.28 1.76 -14.36
N GLU A 345 -11.43 2.13 -14.90
CA GLU A 345 -12.26 3.19 -14.33
C GLU A 345 -12.82 2.73 -12.98
N ARG A 346 -12.64 3.57 -11.97
CA ARG A 346 -13.08 3.30 -10.59
C ARG A 346 -14.38 4.03 -10.33
N ASP A 347 -15.26 3.40 -9.56
CA ASP A 347 -16.43 4.07 -9.02
C ASP A 347 -16.08 4.75 -7.69
N PHE A 348 -16.30 6.07 -7.62
CA PHE A 348 -16.08 6.90 -6.43
C PHE A 348 -17.38 7.28 -5.72
N GLY A 349 -18.54 6.86 -6.24
CA GLY A 349 -19.82 7.50 -5.97
C GLY A 349 -19.99 8.79 -6.80
N PRO A 350 -21.00 9.62 -6.48
CA PRO A 350 -21.32 10.81 -7.26
C PRO A 350 -20.37 12.01 -7.00
N ALA A 351 -19.43 11.88 -6.06
CA ALA A 351 -18.50 12.95 -5.72
C ALA A 351 -17.07 12.45 -5.45
N LEU A 352 -16.09 13.29 -5.76
CA LEU A 352 -14.67 13.06 -5.46
C LEU A 352 -14.03 14.33 -4.87
N ALA A 353 -13.53 14.21 -3.65
CA ALA A 353 -12.68 15.21 -3.00
C ALA A 353 -11.22 15.06 -3.47
N SER A 354 -10.63 16.13 -3.97
CA SER A 354 -9.25 16.15 -4.48
C SER A 354 -8.72 17.58 -4.66
N GLN A 355 -7.47 17.72 -5.09
CA GLN A 355 -6.98 18.92 -5.78
C GLN A 355 -7.47 18.93 -7.23
N LEU A 356 -7.89 20.08 -7.75
CA LEU A 356 -8.20 20.24 -9.17
C LEU A 356 -7.08 21.02 -9.85
N ARG A 357 -6.39 20.35 -10.78
CA ARG A 357 -5.16 20.85 -11.41
C ARG A 357 -4.15 21.23 -10.32
N ARG A 358 -3.39 22.32 -10.54
CA ARG A 358 -2.54 22.94 -9.52
C ARG A 358 -3.12 24.25 -9.00
N ASP A 359 -4.34 24.59 -9.44
CA ASP A 359 -4.97 25.88 -9.19
C ASP A 359 -5.75 25.85 -7.88
N PHE A 360 -6.37 24.70 -7.55
CA PHE A 360 -7.23 24.52 -6.39
C PHE A 360 -6.78 23.31 -5.57
N SER A 361 -6.55 23.52 -4.27
CA SER A 361 -6.00 22.50 -3.37
C SER A 361 -7.05 21.63 -2.68
N SER A 362 -8.27 22.13 -2.46
CA SER A 362 -9.36 21.39 -1.82
C SER A 362 -10.68 21.58 -2.56
N VAL A 363 -11.01 20.61 -3.40
CA VAL A 363 -12.16 20.65 -4.31
C VAL A 363 -13.03 19.43 -4.13
N LEU A 364 -14.35 19.63 -4.13
CA LEU A 364 -15.32 18.56 -4.30
C LEU A 364 -15.88 18.62 -5.73
N SER A 365 -15.55 17.62 -6.54
CA SER A 365 -16.10 17.45 -7.89
C SER A 365 -17.35 16.56 -7.82
N ILE A 366 -18.45 17.00 -8.40
CA ILE A 366 -19.77 16.33 -8.36
C ILE A 366 -20.19 15.97 -9.78
N GLN A 367 -20.46 14.69 -10.01
CA GLN A 367 -20.90 14.18 -11.31
C GLN A 367 -22.40 14.44 -11.51
N LEU A 368 -22.74 15.10 -12.62
CA LEU A 368 -24.10 15.45 -13.02
C LEU A 368 -24.42 14.85 -14.40
N GLY A 369 -24.28 13.52 -14.52
CA GLY A 369 -24.38 12.82 -15.81
C GLY A 369 -23.11 13.00 -16.64
N ASP A 370 -23.23 13.60 -17.83
CA ASP A 370 -22.06 13.95 -18.69
C ASP A 370 -21.37 15.26 -18.26
N GLN A 371 -22.02 16.03 -17.38
CA GLN A 371 -21.50 17.27 -16.84
C GLN A 371 -20.90 17.05 -15.45
N THR A 372 -19.97 17.92 -15.06
CA THR A 372 -19.38 17.92 -13.72
C THR A 372 -19.22 19.34 -13.23
N ILE A 373 -19.63 19.59 -11.98
CA ILE A 373 -19.36 20.84 -11.27
C ILE A 373 -18.35 20.59 -10.16
N ALA A 374 -17.42 21.51 -9.98
CA ALA A 374 -16.40 21.43 -8.94
C ALA A 374 -16.44 22.68 -8.07
N TYR A 375 -16.52 22.49 -6.75
CA TYR A 375 -16.50 23.57 -5.76
C TYR A 375 -15.20 23.55 -4.98
N ASP A 376 -14.54 24.70 -4.87
CA ASP A 376 -13.49 24.90 -3.87
C ASP A 376 -14.13 24.95 -2.48
N THR A 377 -13.88 23.96 -1.65
CA THR A 377 -14.58 23.84 -0.34
C THR A 377 -14.11 24.87 0.69
N HIS A 378 -13.00 25.55 0.43
CA HIS A 378 -12.47 26.61 1.29
C HIS A 378 -13.09 27.98 1.01
N SER A 379 -13.78 28.14 -0.12
CA SER A 379 -14.46 29.37 -0.51
C SER A 379 -15.94 29.16 -0.91
N MET A 380 -16.32 27.92 -1.22
CA MET A 380 -17.55 27.55 -1.93
C MET A 380 -17.73 28.24 -3.29
N ASP A 381 -16.64 28.79 -3.84
CA ASP A 381 -16.60 29.28 -5.22
C ASP A 381 -16.53 28.07 -6.18
N GLN A 382 -17.13 28.21 -7.36
CA GLN A 382 -16.98 27.21 -8.41
C GLN A 382 -15.54 27.23 -8.94
N ALA A 383 -14.83 26.13 -8.73
CA ALA A 383 -13.50 25.89 -9.26
C ALA A 383 -13.55 25.67 -10.78
N ASP A 384 -14.54 24.90 -11.26
CA ASP A 384 -14.81 24.70 -12.69
C ASP A 384 -16.21 24.07 -12.91
N PHE A 385 -16.69 24.14 -14.14
CA PHE A 385 -17.87 23.40 -14.61
C PHE A 385 -17.66 22.98 -16.06
N TRP A 386 -17.76 21.69 -16.36
CA TRP A 386 -17.44 21.14 -17.69
C TRP A 386 -18.43 20.08 -18.16
N SER A 387 -18.38 19.77 -19.46
CA SER A 387 -19.11 18.66 -20.10
C SER A 387 -18.14 17.73 -20.80
N GLY A 388 -18.43 16.43 -20.82
CA GLY A 388 -17.59 15.39 -21.42
C GLY A 388 -16.94 14.46 -20.41
N GLY A 389 -17.66 14.09 -19.35
CA GLY A 389 -17.24 13.11 -18.35
C GLY A 389 -16.91 13.69 -16.97
N PHE A 390 -16.54 12.81 -16.05
CA PHE A 390 -16.23 13.16 -14.65
C PHE A 390 -14.83 13.78 -14.54
N VAL A 391 -13.80 13.03 -14.17
CA VAL A 391 -12.43 13.54 -13.99
C VAL A 391 -11.38 12.66 -14.65
N GLU A 392 -10.27 13.26 -15.08
CA GLU A 392 -9.07 12.55 -15.54
C GLU A 392 -8.14 12.32 -14.35
N ILE A 393 -7.85 11.04 -14.08
CA ILE A 393 -7.13 10.57 -12.89
C ILE A 393 -5.95 9.65 -13.22
N GLY A 394 -5.61 9.48 -14.50
CA GLY A 394 -4.62 8.52 -14.99
C GLY A 394 -3.19 8.77 -14.48
N GLN A 395 -2.91 9.98 -13.99
CA GLN A 395 -1.63 10.35 -13.38
C GLN A 395 -1.65 10.33 -11.84
N THR A 396 -2.80 10.09 -11.23
CA THR A 396 -3.00 10.20 -9.78
C THR A 396 -2.85 8.85 -9.08
N GLN A 397 -3.00 8.86 -7.76
CA GLN A 397 -2.99 7.67 -6.93
C GLN A 397 -4.12 6.68 -7.29
N HIS A 398 -5.17 7.14 -7.96
CA HIS A 398 -6.27 6.27 -8.36
C HIS A 398 -5.91 5.32 -9.52
N ALA A 399 -4.86 5.63 -10.29
CA ALA A 399 -4.43 4.85 -11.45
C ALA A 399 -2.95 4.41 -11.40
N ARG A 400 -2.14 4.98 -10.50
CA ARG A 400 -0.69 4.70 -10.39
C ARG A 400 -0.29 4.43 -8.95
N GLY A 401 0.66 3.50 -8.77
CA GLY A 401 1.20 3.16 -7.44
C GLY A 401 1.75 4.38 -6.68
N ARG A 402 2.51 5.25 -7.37
CA ARG A 402 2.95 6.54 -6.82
C ARG A 402 1.89 7.64 -6.97
N GLY A 403 1.37 7.89 -8.16
CA GLY A 403 0.31 8.90 -8.34
C GLY A 403 0.77 10.36 -8.18
N GLU A 404 1.82 10.76 -8.90
CA GLU A 404 2.45 12.09 -8.78
C GLU A 404 1.72 13.23 -9.53
N GLY A 405 0.61 12.91 -10.19
CA GLY A 405 -0.20 13.84 -10.97
C GLY A 405 -1.24 14.61 -10.16
N THR A 406 -2.13 15.29 -10.89
CA THR A 406 -3.27 16.03 -10.34
C THR A 406 -4.55 15.52 -11.00
N VAL A 407 -5.67 15.61 -10.30
CA VAL A 407 -6.99 15.41 -10.93
C VAL A 407 -7.22 16.57 -11.90
N ASN A 408 -7.66 16.26 -13.11
CA ASN A 408 -7.99 17.27 -14.13
C ASN A 408 -9.43 17.07 -14.63
N PRO A 409 -10.08 18.08 -15.22
CA PRO A 409 -11.33 17.87 -15.95
C PRO A 409 -11.15 16.85 -17.06
N ALA A 410 -12.06 15.88 -17.16
CA ALA A 410 -12.09 14.95 -18.29
C ALA A 410 -12.61 15.62 -19.57
N GLY A 411 -13.45 16.65 -19.42
CA GLY A 411 -14.16 17.33 -20.48
C GLY A 411 -13.72 18.77 -20.73
N THR A 412 -14.58 19.54 -21.40
CA THR A 412 -14.34 20.93 -21.77
C THR A 412 -15.09 21.88 -20.84
N SER A 413 -14.37 22.83 -20.22
CA SER A 413 -14.95 23.86 -19.35
C SER A 413 -15.97 24.72 -20.10
N VAL A 414 -17.11 24.97 -19.47
CA VAL A 414 -18.22 25.75 -20.01
C VAL A 414 -18.07 27.19 -19.53
N GLN A 415 -17.23 27.95 -20.24
CA GLN A 415 -16.83 29.31 -19.84
C GLN A 415 -18.01 30.26 -19.59
N GLY A 416 -19.11 30.12 -20.35
CA GLY A 416 -20.30 30.95 -20.17
C GLY A 416 -21.06 30.69 -18.86
N LEU A 417 -20.72 29.64 -18.11
CA LEU A 417 -21.31 29.31 -16.80
C LEU A 417 -20.28 29.34 -15.67
N ALA A 418 -19.08 29.88 -15.92
CA ALA A 418 -18.09 30.17 -14.88
C ALA A 418 -18.56 31.31 -13.96
N GLY A 419 -17.96 31.42 -12.76
CA GLY A 419 -18.17 32.57 -11.87
C GLY A 419 -19.30 32.43 -10.85
N TRP A 420 -19.70 31.20 -10.49
CA TRP A 420 -20.51 30.97 -9.28
C TRP A 420 -19.67 31.31 -8.05
N LYS A 421 -20.06 32.37 -7.33
CA LYS A 421 -19.27 32.93 -6.23
C LYS A 421 -20.14 33.68 -5.23
N TRP A 422 -19.92 33.42 -3.94
CA TRP A 422 -20.57 34.18 -2.87
C TRP A 422 -19.85 35.50 -2.58
N GLY A 423 -20.64 36.53 -2.28
CA GLY A 423 -20.12 37.78 -1.74
C GLY A 423 -20.19 37.76 -0.22
N HIS A 424 -19.15 38.29 0.43
CA HIS A 424 -19.04 38.40 1.88
C HIS A 424 -19.15 39.85 2.28
N ASP A 425 -20.03 40.14 3.24
CA ASP A 425 -20.38 41.50 3.64
C ASP A 425 -20.79 42.40 2.45
N GLY A 426 -21.46 41.79 1.46
CA GLY A 426 -22.00 42.46 0.28
C GLY A 426 -21.00 42.75 -0.84
N THR A 427 -19.77 42.23 -0.78
CA THR A 427 -18.76 42.38 -1.83
C THR A 427 -18.16 41.05 -2.26
N PHE A 428 -17.81 40.94 -3.55
CA PHE A 428 -17.07 39.79 -4.12
C PHE A 428 -15.55 39.99 -4.09
N ASP A 429 -15.11 41.23 -3.87
CA ASP A 429 -13.73 41.69 -4.00
C ASP A 429 -13.16 42.01 -2.61
N TYR A 430 -13.38 41.11 -1.65
CA TYR A 430 -12.90 41.21 -0.28
C TYR A 430 -11.37 40.96 -0.19
N SER A 431 -10.72 41.57 0.79
CA SER A 431 -9.28 41.40 0.98
C SER A 431 -8.94 40.01 1.51
N ARG A 432 -8.04 39.30 0.84
CA ARG A 432 -7.44 38.04 1.34
C ARG A 432 -6.14 38.27 2.12
N LYS A 433 -5.83 39.53 2.46
CA LYS A 433 -4.59 39.88 3.18
C LYS A 433 -4.60 39.24 4.58
N GLY A 434 -3.60 38.42 4.86
CA GLY A 434 -3.45 37.73 6.15
C GLY A 434 -4.15 36.37 6.21
N LEU A 435 -4.83 35.94 5.14
CA LEU A 435 -5.29 34.57 4.97
C LEU A 435 -4.18 33.71 4.37
N LEU A 436 -4.18 32.41 4.69
CA LEU A 436 -3.34 31.46 3.99
C LEU A 436 -3.91 31.25 2.58
N PRO A 437 -3.08 31.26 1.52
CA PRO A 437 -3.55 31.23 0.14
C PRO A 437 -4.29 29.94 -0.23
N ARG A 438 -4.12 28.87 0.56
CA ARG A 438 -4.71 27.54 0.37
C ARG A 438 -5.59 27.11 1.55
N GLY A 439 -5.92 28.03 2.44
CA GLY A 439 -6.75 27.80 3.62
C GLY A 439 -8.20 28.23 3.43
N PRO A 440 -9.10 27.84 4.35
CA PRO A 440 -10.48 28.26 4.35
C PRO A 440 -10.59 29.77 4.59
N LEU A 441 -11.66 30.36 4.04
CA LEU A 441 -12.06 31.71 4.42
C LEU A 441 -12.41 31.77 5.93
N PRO A 442 -12.37 32.98 6.54
CA PRO A 442 -12.79 33.17 7.93
C PRO A 442 -14.17 32.58 8.22
N LYS A 443 -14.33 31.97 9.41
CA LYS A 443 -15.55 31.24 9.79
C LYS A 443 -16.80 32.13 9.81
N GLU A 444 -16.64 33.43 10.07
CA GLU A 444 -17.72 34.42 10.02
C GLU A 444 -18.27 34.65 8.60
N TRP A 445 -17.46 34.37 7.58
CA TRP A 445 -17.81 34.51 6.17
C TRP A 445 -18.25 33.18 5.55
N LEU A 446 -17.54 32.09 5.87
CA LEU A 446 -17.84 30.78 5.34
C LEU A 446 -17.60 29.68 6.38
N ARG A 447 -18.58 28.79 6.50
CA ARG A 447 -18.41 27.50 7.18
C ARG A 447 -18.97 26.38 6.31
N TYR A 448 -18.11 25.59 5.68
CA TYR A 448 -18.52 24.38 4.99
C TYR A 448 -18.74 23.24 5.99
N HIS A 449 -19.97 22.71 6.06
CA HIS A 449 -20.33 21.65 7.00
C HIS A 449 -20.11 20.25 6.42
N GLY A 450 -20.16 20.10 5.10
CA GLY A 450 -20.02 18.81 4.44
C GLY A 450 -21.03 18.62 3.31
N HIS A 451 -21.17 17.37 2.90
CA HIS A 451 -22.12 16.98 1.86
C HIS A 451 -22.83 15.68 2.23
N SER A 452 -24.09 15.56 1.79
CA SER A 452 -24.90 14.36 1.95
C SER A 452 -25.11 13.67 0.60
N LEU A 453 -25.25 12.35 0.61
CA LEU A 453 -25.55 11.53 -0.56
C LEU A 453 -27.01 11.09 -0.53
N PHE A 454 -27.69 11.16 -1.68
CA PHE A 454 -29.03 10.62 -1.88
C PHE A 454 -29.10 9.93 -3.24
N GLY A 455 -28.75 8.64 -3.27
CA GLY A 455 -28.41 7.96 -4.52
C GLY A 455 -27.30 8.72 -5.27
N GLN A 456 -27.50 9.00 -6.56
CA GLN A 456 -26.52 9.73 -7.38
C GLN A 456 -26.53 11.26 -7.16
N GLN A 457 -27.32 11.77 -6.21
CA GLN A 457 -27.41 13.20 -5.91
C GLN A 457 -26.54 13.58 -4.72
N VAL A 458 -26.00 14.79 -4.76
CA VAL A 458 -25.15 15.35 -3.70
C VAL A 458 -25.79 16.63 -3.17
N VAL A 459 -26.05 16.67 -1.87
CA VAL A 459 -26.57 17.86 -1.18
C VAL A 459 -25.45 18.51 -0.38
N LEU A 460 -25.07 19.73 -0.75
CA LEU A 460 -24.07 20.51 -0.05
C LEU A 460 -24.71 21.24 1.13
N ARG A 461 -23.98 21.31 2.25
CA ARG A 461 -24.38 22.06 3.45
C ARG A 461 -23.28 23.02 3.86
N TYR A 462 -23.57 24.31 3.89
CA TYR A 462 -22.61 25.34 4.26
C TYR A 462 -23.29 26.63 4.75
N GLU A 463 -22.57 27.47 5.48
CA GLU A 463 -23.03 28.79 5.89
C GLU A 463 -22.27 29.86 5.15
N ILE A 464 -22.99 30.83 4.60
CA ILE A 464 -22.42 32.06 4.06
C ILE A 464 -22.82 33.18 5.00
N ASP A 465 -21.84 33.88 5.54
CA ASP A 465 -22.08 35.09 6.33
C ASP A 465 -23.00 34.80 7.55
N GLY A 466 -22.86 33.59 8.12
CA GLY A 466 -23.66 33.05 9.23
C GLY A 466 -25.06 32.54 8.86
N ARG A 467 -25.41 32.50 7.57
CA ARG A 467 -26.71 32.03 7.07
C ARG A 467 -26.56 30.65 6.44
N LEU A 468 -27.23 29.64 7.01
CA LEU A 468 -27.16 28.25 6.54
C LEU A 468 -27.85 28.07 5.18
N ILE A 469 -27.20 27.30 4.31
CA ILE A 469 -27.60 27.00 2.95
C ILE A 469 -27.49 25.49 2.73
N TRP A 470 -28.57 24.92 2.17
CA TRP A 470 -28.56 23.62 1.54
C TRP A 470 -28.62 23.82 0.03
N GLU A 471 -27.75 23.15 -0.71
CA GLU A 471 -27.68 23.27 -2.17
C GLU A 471 -27.65 21.89 -2.83
N LEU A 472 -28.48 21.69 -3.83
CA LEU A 472 -28.54 20.50 -4.67
C LEU A 472 -28.33 20.91 -6.14
N PRO A 473 -27.11 20.74 -6.69
CA PRO A 473 -26.85 20.97 -8.10
C PRO A 473 -27.35 19.78 -8.95
N THR A 474 -28.01 20.08 -10.07
CA THR A 474 -28.46 19.07 -11.05
C THR A 474 -28.27 19.57 -12.49
N ALA A 475 -27.89 18.70 -13.42
CA ALA A 475 -27.80 19.07 -14.82
C ALA A 475 -29.20 19.44 -15.39
N GLU A 476 -29.23 20.44 -16.27
CA GLU A 476 -30.41 20.72 -17.10
C GLU A 476 -30.49 19.71 -18.25
N PRO A 477 -31.68 19.16 -18.55
CA PRO A 477 -31.89 18.38 -19.75
C PRO A 477 -31.49 19.15 -21.00
N ALA A 478 -30.73 18.49 -21.89
CA ALA A 478 -30.36 19.06 -23.17
C ALA A 478 -31.61 19.38 -24.01
N ILE A 479 -31.58 20.53 -24.70
CA ILE A 479 -32.63 20.90 -25.64
C ILE A 479 -32.38 20.14 -26.94
N ALA A 480 -33.30 19.27 -27.34
CA ALA A 480 -33.13 18.36 -28.49
C ALA A 480 -32.69 19.07 -29.79
N ASP A 481 -33.30 20.22 -30.09
CA ASP A 481 -32.97 21.00 -31.30
C ASP A 481 -31.65 21.81 -31.16
N PHE A 482 -31.14 21.96 -29.94
CA PHE A 482 -29.96 22.77 -29.62
C PHE A 482 -29.06 22.06 -28.59
N PRO A 483 -28.48 20.89 -28.92
CA PRO A 483 -27.71 20.06 -27.99
C PRO A 483 -26.41 20.74 -27.50
N GLN A 484 -25.98 21.81 -28.18
CA GLN A 484 -24.85 22.65 -27.77
C GLN A 484 -25.18 23.56 -26.58
N THR A 485 -26.45 23.65 -26.20
CA THR A 485 -26.89 24.41 -25.03
C THR A 485 -26.61 23.58 -23.79
N ILE A 486 -25.89 24.17 -22.85
CA ILE A 486 -25.54 23.53 -21.59
C ILE A 486 -26.20 24.33 -20.47
N GLY A 487 -26.80 23.63 -19.50
CA GLY A 487 -27.39 24.26 -18.33
C GLY A 487 -27.27 23.42 -17.07
N ILE A 488 -27.44 24.08 -15.93
CA ILE A 488 -27.42 23.50 -14.60
C ILE A 488 -28.43 24.23 -13.71
N ARG A 489 -29.07 23.49 -12.81
CA ARG A 489 -29.98 23.99 -11.78
C ARG A 489 -29.34 23.83 -10.41
N HIS A 490 -29.58 24.81 -9.55
CA HIS A 490 -29.22 24.77 -8.15
C HIS A 490 -30.50 24.93 -7.33
N ALA A 491 -31.06 23.82 -6.85
CA ALA A 491 -32.12 23.88 -5.86
C ALA A 491 -31.50 24.24 -4.52
N MET A 492 -32.07 25.23 -3.83
CA MET A 492 -31.49 25.78 -2.61
C MET A 492 -32.53 26.00 -1.53
N ARG A 493 -32.18 25.62 -0.30
CA ARG A 493 -32.86 26.07 0.90
C ARG A 493 -31.96 27.05 1.64
N VAL A 494 -32.37 28.31 1.69
CA VAL A 494 -31.67 29.40 2.37
C VAL A 494 -32.38 29.71 3.67
N GLU A 495 -31.77 29.38 4.80
CA GLU A 495 -32.35 29.58 6.14
C GLU A 495 -32.57 31.08 6.48
N PRO A 496 -33.28 31.44 7.56
CA PRO A 496 -33.37 32.82 8.01
C PRO A 496 -32.00 33.48 8.24
N GLY A 497 -31.87 34.77 7.93
CA GLY A 497 -30.60 35.48 8.14
C GLY A 497 -30.50 36.82 7.41
N LYS A 498 -29.29 37.40 7.41
CA LYS A 498 -28.98 38.67 6.73
C LYS A 498 -29.04 38.54 5.21
N ALA A 499 -29.02 39.68 4.52
CA ALA A 499 -28.99 39.71 3.06
C ALA A 499 -27.69 39.10 2.53
N LEU A 500 -27.77 38.36 1.43
CA LEU A 500 -26.64 37.73 0.75
C LEU A 500 -26.57 38.18 -0.71
N THR A 501 -25.37 38.14 -1.25
CA THR A 501 -25.07 38.41 -2.67
C THR A 501 -24.43 37.19 -3.31
N LEU A 502 -24.97 36.73 -4.44
CA LEU A 502 -24.45 35.59 -5.19
C LEU A 502 -24.17 36.01 -6.63
N ALA A 503 -22.92 35.94 -7.06
CA ALA A 503 -22.60 35.97 -8.47
C ALA A 503 -22.95 34.60 -9.03
N VAL A 504 -23.89 34.57 -9.98
CA VAL A 504 -24.28 33.32 -10.62
C VAL A 504 -23.28 33.06 -11.75
N ALA A 505 -23.16 33.91 -12.76
CA ALA A 505 -22.20 33.72 -13.84
C ALA A 505 -21.36 34.96 -14.08
N GLN A 506 -20.18 34.80 -14.68
CA GLN A 506 -19.34 35.90 -15.14
C GLN A 506 -19.03 35.73 -16.63
N VAL A 507 -19.30 36.76 -17.42
CA VAL A 507 -19.05 36.75 -18.87
C VAL A 507 -18.19 37.97 -19.24
N PRO A 508 -16.86 37.91 -19.06
CA PRO A 508 -15.99 39.08 -19.20
C PRO A 508 -16.10 39.76 -20.57
N GLU A 509 -16.31 38.99 -21.63
CA GLU A 509 -16.37 39.49 -23.01
C GLU A 509 -17.78 39.92 -23.47
N ALA A 510 -18.74 40.03 -22.57
CA ALA A 510 -20.09 40.48 -22.90
C ALA A 510 -20.12 41.95 -23.35
N ASN A 511 -20.99 42.25 -24.31
CA ASN A 511 -21.19 43.60 -24.84
C ASN A 511 -22.66 44.05 -24.83
N ASP A 512 -23.59 43.18 -24.47
CA ASP A 512 -25.01 43.48 -24.36
C ASP A 512 -25.65 42.67 -23.22
N GLN A 513 -26.72 43.19 -22.66
CA GLN A 513 -27.44 42.63 -21.53
C GLN A 513 -28.96 42.83 -21.67
N LEU A 514 -29.72 41.91 -21.10
CA LEU A 514 -31.17 42.00 -21.01
C LEU A 514 -31.61 41.61 -19.59
N LEU A 515 -32.25 42.55 -18.89
CA LEU A 515 -32.89 42.32 -17.60
C LEU A 515 -34.41 42.30 -17.86
N GLU A 516 -35.02 41.11 -17.85
CA GLU A 516 -36.46 40.97 -18.06
C GLU A 516 -37.15 40.54 -16.76
N SER A 517 -38.14 41.33 -16.34
CA SER A 517 -39.15 40.93 -15.36
C SER A 517 -40.47 40.69 -16.10
N ALA A 518 -40.70 39.48 -16.59
CA ALA A 518 -41.98 39.10 -17.17
C ALA A 518 -42.71 38.16 -16.20
N ALA A 519 -43.85 38.64 -15.69
CA ALA A 519 -44.86 37.97 -14.85
C ALA A 519 -44.54 36.52 -14.40
N GLY A 520 -43.79 36.40 -13.31
CA GLY A 520 -43.65 35.15 -12.54
C GLY A 520 -42.22 34.63 -12.36
N SER A 521 -41.27 34.98 -13.23
CA SER A 521 -39.85 34.63 -13.09
C SER A 521 -38.95 35.86 -13.29
N LEU A 522 -37.93 36.00 -12.44
CA LEU A 522 -36.90 37.04 -12.56
C LEU A 522 -35.81 36.48 -13.50
N GLY A 523 -35.65 37.03 -14.70
CA GLY A 523 -34.70 36.55 -15.71
C GLY A 523 -33.65 37.57 -16.11
N VAL A 524 -32.44 37.10 -16.43
CA VAL A 524 -31.32 37.93 -16.91
C VAL A 524 -30.55 37.19 -18.00
N VAL A 525 -30.15 37.91 -19.05
CA VAL A 525 -29.31 37.42 -20.15
C VAL A 525 -28.13 38.36 -20.33
N LEU A 526 -26.92 37.80 -20.43
CA LEU A 526 -25.67 38.51 -20.66
C LEU A 526 -24.88 37.80 -21.75
N GLY A 527 -24.28 38.53 -22.69
CA GLY A 527 -23.50 37.89 -23.75
C GLY A 527 -23.03 38.80 -24.86
N LYS A 528 -22.73 38.20 -26.02
CA LYS A 528 -22.30 38.92 -27.21
C LYS A 528 -23.45 39.05 -28.20
N ARG A 529 -23.75 40.29 -28.57
CA ARG A 529 -24.72 40.61 -29.62
C ARG A 529 -24.03 41.33 -30.78
N GLN A 530 -24.37 40.92 -31.99
CA GLN A 530 -23.89 41.55 -33.23
C GLN A 530 -25.09 41.72 -34.18
N GLU A 531 -25.24 42.93 -34.73
CA GLU A 531 -26.34 43.30 -35.65
C GLU A 531 -27.74 42.97 -35.06
N GLY A 532 -27.90 43.12 -33.75
CA GLY A 532 -29.17 42.85 -33.05
C GLY A 532 -29.45 41.36 -32.78
N ASN A 533 -28.55 40.44 -33.14
CA ASN A 533 -28.70 39.00 -32.92
C ASN A 533 -27.68 38.48 -31.89
N TRP A 534 -28.15 37.62 -30.98
CA TRP A 534 -27.29 36.93 -30.01
C TRP A 534 -26.35 35.95 -30.73
N GLN A 535 -25.04 36.15 -30.56
CA GLN A 535 -24.01 35.24 -31.05
C GLN A 535 -23.71 34.18 -29.99
N SER A 536 -23.49 34.62 -28.76
CA SER A 536 -23.40 33.78 -27.55
C SER A 536 -24.13 34.48 -26.41
N TRP A 537 -24.66 33.68 -25.49
CA TRP A 537 -25.43 34.19 -24.36
C TRP A 537 -25.30 33.25 -23.16
N THR A 538 -25.41 33.86 -21.99
CA THR A 538 -25.57 33.22 -20.70
C THR A 538 -26.85 33.76 -20.10
N ALA A 539 -27.77 32.87 -19.75
CA ALA A 539 -29.04 33.21 -19.13
C ALA A 539 -29.08 32.64 -17.71
N ALA A 540 -29.70 33.40 -16.79
CA ALA A 540 -30.02 32.92 -15.46
C ALA A 540 -31.45 33.32 -15.08
N THR A 541 -32.11 32.47 -14.31
CA THR A 541 -33.40 32.76 -13.69
C THR A 541 -33.47 32.18 -12.29
N VAL A 542 -34.30 32.78 -11.45
CA VAL A 542 -34.61 32.26 -10.11
C VAL A 542 -36.10 32.02 -9.99
N LEU A 543 -36.45 30.83 -9.48
CA LEU A 543 -37.82 30.34 -9.30
C LEU A 543 -38.08 30.06 -7.80
N GLY A 544 -39.37 29.94 -7.42
CA GLY A 544 -39.78 29.61 -6.05
C GLY A 544 -40.09 30.82 -5.18
N GLN A 545 -39.59 30.83 -3.94
CA GLN A 545 -39.86 31.87 -2.94
C GLN A 545 -38.98 33.13 -3.13
N VAL A 546 -39.17 33.81 -4.26
CA VAL A 546 -38.28 34.87 -4.79
C VAL A 546 -38.64 36.30 -4.35
N GLU A 547 -39.59 36.48 -3.42
CA GLU A 547 -40.04 37.81 -2.99
C GLU A 547 -38.89 38.68 -2.47
N GLY A 548 -38.70 39.86 -3.07
CA GLY A 548 -37.64 40.82 -2.70
C GLY A 548 -36.26 40.50 -3.30
N MET A 549 -36.13 39.46 -4.12
CA MET A 549 -34.91 39.19 -4.88
C MET A 549 -34.80 40.08 -6.12
N GLY A 550 -33.56 40.36 -6.55
CA GLY A 550 -33.31 41.18 -7.72
C GLY A 550 -32.01 40.80 -8.44
N TRP A 551 -32.00 41.01 -9.75
CA TRP A 551 -30.82 40.83 -10.58
C TRP A 551 -30.11 42.16 -10.84
N SER A 552 -28.79 42.13 -10.86
CA SER A 552 -27.94 43.21 -11.35
C SER A 552 -26.78 42.64 -12.15
N ILE A 553 -26.20 43.45 -13.04
CA ILE A 553 -24.93 43.14 -13.69
C ILE A 553 -23.93 44.20 -13.26
N ASP A 554 -22.77 43.76 -12.78
CA ASP A 554 -21.74 44.67 -12.28
C ASP A 554 -20.67 45.02 -13.32
N GLU A 555 -19.70 45.84 -12.91
CA GLU A 555 -18.64 46.35 -13.80
C GLU A 555 -17.69 45.26 -14.33
N GLN A 556 -17.68 44.08 -13.71
CA GLN A 556 -16.86 42.93 -14.13
C GLN A 556 -17.69 41.93 -14.96
N ASN A 557 -18.87 42.34 -15.44
CA ASN A 557 -19.82 41.50 -16.18
C ASN A 557 -20.22 40.25 -15.39
N ARG A 558 -20.40 40.39 -14.06
CA ARG A 558 -20.99 39.34 -13.21
C ARG A 558 -22.50 39.51 -13.18
N ILE A 559 -23.23 38.43 -13.42
CA ILE A 559 -24.67 38.33 -13.17
C ILE A 559 -24.85 38.09 -11.67
N VAL A 560 -25.45 39.05 -10.96
CA VAL A 560 -25.55 39.05 -9.50
C VAL A 560 -27.00 38.93 -9.06
N LEU A 561 -27.28 37.94 -8.22
CA LEU A 561 -28.53 37.77 -7.49
C LEU A 561 -28.42 38.37 -6.09
N GLN A 562 -29.36 39.25 -5.76
CA GLN A 562 -29.56 39.78 -4.42
C GLN A 562 -30.58 38.94 -3.69
N ILE A 563 -30.19 38.32 -2.57
CA ILE A 563 -31.07 37.53 -1.71
C ILE A 563 -31.36 38.38 -0.45
N PRO A 564 -32.60 38.84 -0.23
CA PRO A 564 -32.90 39.73 0.87
C PRO A 564 -32.77 39.04 2.22
N ALA A 565 -32.61 39.84 3.28
CA ALA A 565 -32.75 39.36 4.64
C ALA A 565 -34.16 38.79 4.84
N SER A 566 -34.27 37.69 5.61
CA SER A 566 -35.53 36.97 5.78
C SER A 566 -35.61 36.38 7.19
N PRO A 567 -36.77 36.48 7.88
CA PRO A 567 -37.02 35.78 9.14
C PRO A 567 -37.46 34.32 8.93
N GLU A 568 -37.78 33.93 7.69
CA GLU A 568 -38.21 32.59 7.30
C GLU A 568 -37.24 31.98 6.29
N ALA A 569 -37.15 30.65 6.29
CA ALA A 569 -36.40 29.89 5.29
C ALA A 569 -37.04 30.05 3.90
N ARG A 570 -36.21 30.02 2.87
CA ARG A 570 -36.64 30.15 1.47
C ARG A 570 -36.16 28.98 0.65
N VAL A 571 -37.08 28.34 -0.07
CA VAL A 571 -36.78 27.34 -1.09
C VAL A 571 -36.86 28.01 -2.46
N ILE A 572 -35.71 28.02 -3.14
CA ILE A 572 -35.55 28.62 -4.46
C ILE A 572 -34.81 27.66 -5.39
N GLU A 573 -34.93 27.88 -6.70
CA GLU A 573 -34.13 27.18 -7.69
C GLU A 573 -33.51 28.21 -8.65
N ILE A 574 -32.19 28.15 -8.80
CA ILE A 574 -31.44 28.99 -9.74
C ILE A 574 -31.11 28.15 -10.97
N CYS A 575 -31.75 28.46 -12.10
CA CYS A 575 -31.44 27.83 -13.38
C CYS A 575 -30.48 28.73 -14.14
N ARG A 576 -29.41 28.15 -14.69
CA ARG A 576 -28.47 28.85 -15.56
C ARG A 576 -28.20 28.05 -16.82
N SER A 577 -28.02 28.75 -17.93
CA SER A 577 -27.75 28.12 -19.22
C SER A 577 -26.86 29.00 -20.09
N SER A 578 -26.06 28.36 -20.92
CA SER A 578 -25.17 29.01 -21.89
C SER A 578 -25.37 28.37 -23.26
N GLY A 579 -25.38 29.19 -24.31
CA GLY A 579 -25.58 28.73 -25.67
C GLY A 579 -25.24 29.77 -26.73
N GLN A 580 -25.53 29.43 -27.98
CA GLN A 580 -25.25 30.25 -29.15
C GLN A 580 -26.49 30.45 -30.01
N GLY A 581 -26.65 31.64 -30.58
CA GLY A 581 -27.77 31.99 -31.45
C GLY A 581 -29.07 32.32 -30.72
N ALA A 582 -29.88 33.20 -31.31
CA ALA A 582 -31.15 33.66 -30.73
C ALA A 582 -32.20 32.55 -30.58
N LYS A 583 -32.31 31.61 -31.53
CA LYS A 583 -33.30 30.52 -31.46
C LYS A 583 -33.06 29.57 -30.30
N ALA A 584 -31.79 29.34 -29.93
CA ALA A 584 -31.45 28.52 -28.78
C ALA A 584 -31.86 29.23 -27.47
N LEU A 585 -31.67 30.56 -27.40
CA LEU A 585 -32.14 31.37 -26.27
C LEU A 585 -33.67 31.32 -26.13
N GLU A 586 -34.40 31.48 -27.23
CA GLU A 586 -35.88 31.36 -27.25
C GLU A 586 -36.34 29.96 -26.81
N ALA A 587 -35.59 28.91 -27.14
CA ALA A 587 -35.88 27.56 -26.68
C ALA A 587 -35.67 27.40 -25.18
N VAL A 588 -34.56 27.91 -24.63
CA VAL A 588 -34.32 27.94 -23.16
C VAL A 588 -35.40 28.74 -22.45
N GLN A 589 -35.76 29.92 -22.95
CA GLN A 589 -36.82 30.75 -22.35
C GLN A 589 -38.16 29.99 -22.25
N ARG A 590 -38.52 29.22 -23.29
CA ARG A 590 -39.73 28.37 -23.27
C ARG A 590 -39.63 27.24 -22.25
N GLN A 591 -38.48 26.58 -22.15
CA GLN A 591 -38.24 25.52 -21.16
C GLN A 591 -38.35 26.06 -19.74
N LEU A 592 -37.68 27.17 -19.43
CA LEU A 592 -37.72 27.83 -18.11
C LEU A 592 -39.14 28.31 -17.76
N SER A 593 -39.87 28.87 -18.72
CA SER A 593 -41.27 29.28 -18.52
C SER A 593 -42.16 28.09 -18.19
N THR A 594 -41.89 26.93 -18.82
CA THR A 594 -42.61 25.69 -18.53
C THR A 594 -42.33 25.25 -17.11
N TYR A 595 -41.06 25.18 -16.69
CA TYR A 595 -40.68 24.82 -15.32
C TYR A 595 -41.30 25.73 -14.27
N ALA A 596 -41.27 27.04 -14.47
CA ALA A 596 -41.90 28.00 -13.57
C ALA A 596 -43.41 27.74 -13.37
N SER A 597 -44.08 27.14 -14.36
CA SER A 597 -45.52 26.85 -14.33
C SER A 597 -45.88 25.44 -13.86
N THR A 598 -44.95 24.48 -13.90
CA THR A 598 -45.26 23.04 -13.70
C THR A 598 -44.43 22.33 -12.64
N SER A 599 -43.25 22.86 -12.28
CA SER A 599 -42.29 22.13 -11.43
C SER A 599 -42.43 22.53 -9.95
N GLN A 600 -42.59 21.52 -9.09
CA GLN A 600 -42.37 21.71 -7.66
C GLN A 600 -40.87 21.67 -7.39
N ILE A 601 -40.33 22.74 -6.79
CA ILE A 601 -38.92 22.78 -6.40
C ILE A 601 -38.69 21.79 -5.26
N VAL A 602 -37.70 20.92 -5.43
CA VAL A 602 -37.27 19.99 -4.38
C VAL A 602 -36.60 20.80 -3.27
N ASP A 603 -37.03 20.63 -2.02
CA ASP A 603 -36.30 21.15 -0.87
C ASP A 603 -35.06 20.28 -0.64
N PRO A 604 -33.82 20.78 -0.84
CA PRO A 604 -32.62 19.97 -0.69
C PRO A 604 -32.46 19.32 0.68
N GLN A 605 -33.01 19.92 1.74
CA GLN A 605 -32.96 19.32 3.08
C GLN A 605 -33.66 17.96 3.15
N SER A 606 -34.70 17.75 2.34
CA SER A 606 -35.42 16.47 2.28
C SER A 606 -34.61 15.32 1.69
N CYS A 607 -33.45 15.61 1.09
CA CYS A 607 -32.51 14.64 0.53
C CYS A 607 -31.21 14.54 1.36
N ALA A 608 -31.23 14.98 2.63
CA ALA A 608 -30.03 15.04 3.47
C ALA A 608 -30.02 14.02 4.64
N GLU A 609 -31.07 13.22 4.81
CA GLU A 609 -31.24 12.28 5.93
C GLU A 609 -31.03 10.81 5.50
N GLY A 610 -30.29 10.59 4.42
CA GLY A 610 -30.02 9.26 3.87
C GLY A 610 -30.89 8.88 2.67
N GLY A 611 -30.41 7.92 1.89
CA GLY A 611 -30.99 7.57 0.59
C GLY A 611 -30.77 6.12 0.19
N PRO A 612 -31.13 5.74 -1.05
CA PRO A 612 -30.89 4.39 -1.54
C PRO A 612 -29.39 4.05 -1.54
N LEU A 613 -29.05 2.83 -1.11
CA LEU A 613 -27.69 2.28 -1.13
C LEU A 613 -27.03 2.47 -2.50
N LEU A 614 -25.83 3.06 -2.50
CA LEU A 614 -24.95 3.14 -3.67
C LEU A 614 -24.20 1.83 -3.90
N TRP A 615 -23.88 1.11 -2.82
CA TRP A 615 -23.02 -0.06 -2.84
C TRP A 615 -23.66 -1.25 -2.13
N PRO A 616 -24.79 -1.79 -2.63
CA PRO A 616 -25.62 -2.74 -1.88
C PRO A 616 -24.94 -4.08 -1.58
N GLU A 617 -23.91 -4.47 -2.33
CA GLU A 617 -23.23 -5.75 -2.18
C GLU A 617 -22.41 -5.85 -0.88
N VAL A 618 -22.54 -7.00 -0.21
CA VAL A 618 -21.63 -7.43 0.85
C VAL A 618 -20.73 -8.50 0.26
N LEU A 619 -19.42 -8.27 0.26
CA LEU A 619 -18.45 -9.20 -0.28
C LEU A 619 -17.96 -10.15 0.81
N HIS A 620 -17.76 -11.42 0.47
CA HIS A 620 -17.33 -12.45 1.40
C HIS A 620 -15.92 -12.94 1.06
N THR A 621 -15.08 -13.08 2.08
CA THR A 621 -13.75 -13.67 1.94
C THR A 621 -13.44 -14.62 3.08
N THR A 622 -12.44 -15.47 2.87
CA THR A 622 -11.94 -16.43 3.86
C THR A 622 -10.46 -16.16 4.09
N GLY A 623 -10.09 -15.81 5.32
CA GLY A 623 -8.71 -15.59 5.72
C GLY A 623 -7.96 -16.89 6.01
N THR A 624 -6.68 -16.79 6.34
CA THR A 624 -5.80 -17.91 6.70
C THR A 624 -5.16 -17.67 8.06
N LEU A 625 -5.00 -18.75 8.83
CA LEU A 625 -4.30 -18.70 10.12
C LEU A 625 -2.83 -19.02 9.92
N GLY A 626 -1.97 -18.25 10.58
CA GLY A 626 -0.52 -18.44 10.58
C GLY A 626 -0.13 -19.82 11.07
N LEU A 627 0.94 -20.37 10.48
CA LEU A 627 1.42 -21.72 10.75
C LEU A 627 2.44 -21.77 11.90
N GLU A 628 2.84 -20.63 12.42
CA GLU A 628 3.85 -20.54 13.46
C GLU A 628 3.38 -21.16 14.78
N LYS A 629 4.29 -21.88 15.44
CA LYS A 629 4.04 -22.57 16.71
C LYS A 629 4.53 -21.79 17.93
N GLY A 630 5.13 -20.61 17.72
CA GLY A 630 5.67 -19.73 18.77
C GLY A 630 4.58 -19.02 19.56
N ALA A 631 4.98 -18.02 20.37
CA ALA A 631 4.06 -17.22 21.18
C ALA A 631 3.12 -16.36 20.32
N TYR A 632 3.52 -16.11 19.08
CA TYR A 632 2.73 -15.37 18.10
C TYR A 632 2.67 -16.11 16.78
N ALA A 633 1.59 -15.89 16.03
CA ALA A 633 1.39 -16.35 14.67
C ALA A 633 0.85 -15.21 13.81
N LEU A 634 1.19 -15.21 12.53
CA LEU A 634 0.77 -14.17 11.60
C LEU A 634 -0.38 -14.69 10.73
N ASP A 635 -1.60 -14.25 11.04
CA ASP A 635 -2.78 -14.59 10.25
C ASP A 635 -2.99 -13.57 9.12
N THR A 636 -3.54 -14.00 7.99
CA THR A 636 -3.88 -13.11 6.86
C THR A 636 -5.39 -12.89 6.78
N ILE A 637 -5.82 -11.63 6.82
CA ILE A 637 -7.20 -11.21 6.61
C ILE A 637 -7.40 -11.04 5.10
N ALA A 638 -8.12 -11.96 4.49
CA ALA A 638 -8.29 -11.96 3.03
C ALA A 638 -9.07 -10.74 2.54
N ILE A 639 -8.46 -9.97 1.65
CA ILE A 639 -9.08 -8.83 0.97
C ILE A 639 -9.80 -9.33 -0.31
N PRO A 640 -10.97 -8.79 -0.68
CA PRO A 640 -11.61 -9.11 -1.95
C PRO A 640 -10.64 -8.92 -3.13
N ARG A 641 -10.55 -9.93 -4.00
CA ARG A 641 -9.66 -9.88 -5.18
C ARG A 641 -10.18 -8.89 -6.22
N GLU A 642 -11.49 -8.88 -6.39
CA GLU A 642 -12.23 -8.01 -7.31
C GLU A 642 -13.44 -7.45 -6.56
N THR A 643 -13.93 -6.31 -7.04
CA THR A 643 -15.14 -5.67 -6.53
C THR A 643 -15.96 -5.17 -7.71
N PRO A 644 -17.30 -5.11 -7.61
CA PRO A 644 -18.15 -4.50 -8.63
C PRO A 644 -17.75 -3.06 -9.01
N TRP A 645 -17.05 -2.36 -8.10
CA TRP A 645 -16.71 -0.93 -8.19
C TRP A 645 -15.26 -0.65 -8.59
N ASN A 646 -14.50 -1.68 -8.97
CA ASN A 646 -13.06 -1.58 -9.25
C ASN A 646 -12.27 -0.85 -8.15
N THR A 647 -12.60 -1.13 -6.89
CA THR A 647 -11.88 -0.55 -5.75
C THR A 647 -10.47 -1.10 -5.68
N TRP A 648 -9.49 -0.20 -5.58
CA TRP A 648 -8.10 -0.58 -5.37
C TRP A 648 -7.78 -0.51 -3.88
N PHE A 649 -7.71 -1.67 -3.22
CA PHE A 649 -7.48 -1.83 -1.78
C PHE A 649 -6.06 -1.49 -1.31
N ARG A 650 -5.59 -0.27 -1.56
CA ARG A 650 -4.34 0.22 -0.93
C ARG A 650 -4.65 0.67 0.48
N THR A 651 -4.72 -0.28 1.40
CA THR A 651 -5.13 -0.09 2.80
C THR A 651 -4.16 0.83 3.52
N SER A 652 -4.66 1.94 4.09
CA SER A 652 -3.82 3.00 4.66
C SER A 652 -4.04 3.21 6.16
N ALA A 653 -5.22 2.86 6.69
CA ALA A 653 -5.52 2.94 8.11
C ALA A 653 -6.57 1.91 8.54
N VAL A 654 -6.57 1.59 9.83
CA VAL A 654 -7.47 0.64 10.50
C VAL A 654 -7.83 1.17 11.88
N ASP A 655 -9.05 0.91 12.32
CA ASP A 655 -9.47 0.98 13.73
C ASP A 655 -10.70 0.08 13.96
N PHE A 656 -11.15 -0.06 15.20
CA PHE A 656 -12.20 -1.00 15.56
C PHE A 656 -13.39 -0.34 16.25
N PHE A 657 -14.58 -0.88 15.98
CA PHE A 657 -15.75 -0.68 16.84
C PHE A 657 -15.61 -1.54 18.11
N ASP A 658 -16.31 -1.17 19.18
CA ASP A 658 -16.32 -1.91 20.45
C ASP A 658 -16.76 -3.39 20.29
N ASP A 659 -17.56 -3.69 19.27
CA ASP A 659 -18.04 -5.04 18.95
C ASP A 659 -17.03 -5.90 18.16
N GLY A 660 -15.86 -5.35 17.83
CA GLY A 660 -14.80 -6.01 17.08
C GLY A 660 -14.93 -5.94 15.56
N ARG A 661 -15.96 -5.27 15.02
CA ARG A 661 -15.96 -4.90 13.59
C ARG A 661 -14.79 -3.96 13.31
N MET A 662 -14.20 -4.12 12.14
CA MET A 662 -13.01 -3.37 11.71
C MET A 662 -13.41 -2.31 10.68
N ALA A 663 -12.99 -1.07 10.89
CA ALA A 663 -13.08 -0.01 9.90
C ALA A 663 -11.73 0.14 9.18
N ILE A 664 -11.73 0.13 7.85
CA ILE A 664 -10.52 0.19 7.02
C ILE A 664 -10.62 1.35 6.05
N ALA A 665 -9.62 2.23 6.05
CA ALA A 665 -9.44 3.24 5.02
C ALA A 665 -8.52 2.76 3.91
N THR A 666 -8.78 3.20 2.68
CA THR A 666 -7.85 3.06 1.55
C THR A 666 -7.27 4.42 1.18
N TYR A 667 -6.01 4.45 0.76
CA TYR A 667 -5.38 5.64 0.16
C TYR A 667 -6.16 6.11 -1.09
N GLY A 668 -6.93 5.21 -1.71
CA GLY A 668 -7.77 5.49 -2.86
C GLY A 668 -9.05 6.28 -2.58
N GLY A 669 -9.39 6.57 -1.32
CA GLY A 669 -10.55 7.39 -0.95
C GLY A 669 -11.73 6.64 -0.33
N ASP A 670 -11.56 5.36 0.03
CA ASP A 670 -12.65 4.49 0.47
C ASP A 670 -12.57 4.14 1.95
N VAL A 671 -13.71 3.90 2.59
CA VAL A 671 -13.81 3.24 3.90
C VAL A 671 -14.68 2.00 3.80
N TRP A 672 -14.24 0.92 4.43
CA TRP A 672 -14.92 -0.37 4.49
C TRP A 672 -15.16 -0.78 5.93
N ILE A 673 -16.35 -1.31 6.23
CA ILE A 673 -16.62 -2.00 7.48
C ILE A 673 -16.51 -3.51 7.23
N VAL A 674 -15.66 -4.16 8.01
CA VAL A 674 -15.44 -5.61 7.96
C VAL A 674 -15.98 -6.26 9.23
N SER A 675 -16.87 -7.22 9.06
CA SER A 675 -17.43 -8.02 10.15
C SER A 675 -17.09 -9.52 9.95
N GLY A 676 -17.39 -10.35 10.95
CA GLY A 676 -16.97 -11.76 10.94
C GLY A 676 -15.48 -11.96 11.20
N VAL A 677 -14.80 -10.95 11.74
CA VAL A 677 -13.40 -11.02 12.15
C VAL A 677 -13.32 -11.78 13.48
N ASP A 678 -13.21 -13.11 13.39
CA ASP A 678 -13.16 -14.01 14.54
C ASP A 678 -11.86 -14.83 14.59
N GLU A 679 -11.78 -15.79 15.51
CA GLU A 679 -10.61 -16.66 15.65
C GLU A 679 -10.37 -17.57 14.43
N LYS A 680 -11.40 -17.80 13.59
CA LYS A 680 -11.36 -18.76 12.46
C LYS A 680 -11.22 -18.08 11.11
N LEU A 681 -11.63 -16.82 10.96
CA LEU A 681 -11.57 -16.06 9.72
C LEU A 681 -12.25 -16.77 8.53
N LEU A 682 -13.33 -17.50 8.76
CA LEU A 682 -13.97 -18.31 7.71
C LEU A 682 -14.96 -17.51 6.84
N ASP A 683 -15.60 -16.49 7.41
CA ASP A 683 -16.65 -15.70 6.75
C ASP A 683 -16.48 -14.21 7.06
N LEU A 684 -15.45 -13.60 6.45
CA LEU A 684 -15.21 -12.16 6.53
C LEU A 684 -16.17 -11.44 5.59
N LYS A 685 -16.93 -10.47 6.12
CA LYS A 685 -17.94 -9.73 5.38
C LYS A 685 -17.53 -8.28 5.21
N TRP A 686 -17.39 -7.85 3.98
CA TRP A 686 -16.93 -6.52 3.59
C TRP A 686 -18.11 -5.71 3.06
N LYS A 687 -18.45 -4.65 3.79
CA LYS A 687 -19.42 -3.65 3.34
C LYS A 687 -18.67 -2.35 3.05
N ARG A 688 -18.79 -1.85 1.82
CA ARG A 688 -18.27 -0.51 1.48
C ARG A 688 -19.13 0.51 2.20
N PHE A 689 -18.51 1.35 3.01
CA PHE A 689 -19.19 2.32 3.87
C PHE A 689 -19.14 3.72 3.29
N ALA A 690 -17.99 4.11 2.74
CA ALA A 690 -17.79 5.43 2.15
C ALA A 690 -16.81 5.39 0.97
N GLY A 691 -16.89 6.40 0.09
CA GLY A 691 -16.05 6.57 -1.09
C GLY A 691 -15.79 8.04 -1.41
N GLY A 692 -14.85 8.31 -2.31
CA GLY A 692 -14.63 9.66 -2.85
C GLY A 692 -13.86 10.63 -1.94
N MET A 693 -13.18 10.15 -0.89
CA MET A 693 -12.41 11.01 0.03
C MET A 693 -10.99 11.31 -0.47
N TYR A 694 -10.41 12.41 0.01
CA TYR A 694 -9.12 12.91 -0.47
C TYR A 694 -7.93 12.31 0.29
N GLU A 695 -7.29 11.30 -0.31
CA GLU A 695 -6.07 10.63 0.18
C GLU A 695 -6.13 10.24 1.68
N PRO A 696 -7.07 9.38 2.12
CA PRO A 696 -7.16 8.95 3.52
C PRO A 696 -5.89 8.27 4.03
N MET A 697 -5.32 8.76 5.14
CA MET A 697 -4.05 8.25 5.72
C MET A 697 -4.09 8.08 7.25
N GLY A 698 -5.26 8.25 7.85
CA GLY A 698 -5.53 8.05 9.28
C GLY A 698 -7.01 7.77 9.49
N LEU A 699 -7.34 6.93 10.48
CA LEU A 699 -8.72 6.55 10.81
C LEU A 699 -8.83 6.30 12.31
N LYS A 700 -9.90 6.79 12.94
CA LYS A 700 -10.29 6.45 14.32
C LYS A 700 -11.80 6.27 14.46
N VAL A 701 -12.21 5.29 15.25
CA VAL A 701 -13.60 5.09 15.69
C VAL A 701 -13.73 5.65 17.10
N VAL A 702 -14.50 6.73 17.26
CA VAL A 702 -14.72 7.39 18.55
C VAL A 702 -16.21 7.45 18.83
N ASP A 703 -16.63 6.86 19.96
CA ASP A 703 -18.04 6.71 20.34
C ASP A 703 -18.90 6.08 19.22
N GLY A 704 -18.34 5.09 18.51
CA GLY A 704 -19.01 4.40 17.40
C GLY A 704 -19.04 5.19 16.07
N GLN A 705 -18.45 6.38 16.01
CA GLN A 705 -18.39 7.20 14.80
C GLN A 705 -17.02 7.14 14.14
N VAL A 706 -16.99 7.06 12.80
CA VAL A 706 -15.74 6.95 12.02
C VAL A 706 -15.21 8.34 11.65
N TYR A 707 -13.98 8.63 12.06
CA TYR A 707 -13.21 9.83 11.73
C TYR A 707 -12.05 9.46 10.82
N VAL A 708 -11.84 10.23 9.75
CA VAL A 708 -10.83 9.94 8.72
C VAL A 708 -9.97 11.17 8.48
N THR A 709 -8.65 11.04 8.63
CA THR A 709 -7.71 12.09 8.19
C THR A 709 -7.58 12.04 6.68
N CYS A 710 -8.09 13.07 6.02
CA CYS A 710 -7.88 13.38 4.62
C CYS A 710 -6.81 14.48 4.48
N LYS A 711 -6.33 14.69 3.27
CA LYS A 711 -5.35 15.73 2.97
C LYS A 711 -5.84 17.15 3.21
N ASP A 712 -7.15 17.35 3.13
CA ASP A 712 -7.80 18.65 3.24
C ASP A 712 -8.63 18.84 4.50
N ARG A 713 -8.94 17.78 5.25
CA ARG A 713 -9.78 17.84 6.47
C ARG A 713 -9.71 16.56 7.29
N ILE A 714 -10.28 16.60 8.49
CA ILE A 714 -10.81 15.41 9.16
C ILE A 714 -12.28 15.29 8.76
N THR A 715 -12.64 14.17 8.13
CA THR A 715 -14.02 13.85 7.77
C THR A 715 -14.64 12.97 8.86
N ARG A 716 -15.82 13.33 9.35
CA ARG A 716 -16.65 12.45 10.20
C ARG A 716 -17.78 11.87 9.35
N LEU A 717 -17.88 10.55 9.30
CA LEU A 717 -18.83 9.83 8.48
C LEU A 717 -20.05 9.44 9.32
N HIS A 718 -21.25 9.68 8.80
CA HIS A 718 -22.51 9.34 9.46
C HIS A 718 -23.37 8.46 8.56
N ASP A 719 -23.84 7.35 9.10
CA ASP A 719 -24.95 6.55 8.60
C ASP A 719 -26.22 7.05 9.30
N LEU A 720 -27.04 7.81 8.60
CA LEU A 720 -28.18 8.52 9.19
C LEU A 720 -29.47 7.69 9.16
N ASP A 721 -29.54 6.70 8.28
CA ASP A 721 -30.70 5.81 8.11
C ASP A 721 -30.42 4.35 8.54
N ASP A 722 -29.25 4.09 9.13
CA ASP A 722 -28.78 2.79 9.63
C ASP A 722 -28.73 1.69 8.55
N ASN A 723 -28.44 2.06 7.29
CA ASN A 723 -28.44 1.12 6.15
C ASN A 723 -27.07 0.47 5.89
N GLY A 724 -26.02 0.89 6.60
CA GLY A 724 -24.65 0.40 6.46
C GLY A 724 -23.79 1.17 5.44
N GLU A 725 -24.20 2.36 5.01
CA GLU A 725 -23.44 3.31 4.19
C GLU A 725 -23.43 4.69 4.85
N ALA A 726 -22.37 5.47 4.62
CA ALA A 726 -22.31 6.85 5.10
C ALA A 726 -23.13 7.76 4.17
N ASP A 727 -24.15 8.40 4.72
CA ASP A 727 -24.97 9.39 4.03
C ASP A 727 -24.39 10.78 4.13
N PHE A 728 -23.81 11.15 5.27
CA PHE A 728 -23.28 12.49 5.51
C PHE A 728 -21.78 12.47 5.79
N TYR A 729 -21.05 13.22 4.96
CA TYR A 729 -19.60 13.40 5.02
C TYR A 729 -19.34 14.76 5.64
N GLU A 730 -19.29 14.79 6.97
CA GLU A 730 -19.12 16.02 7.73
C GLU A 730 -17.67 16.50 7.68
N THR A 731 -17.50 17.81 7.47
CA THR A 731 -16.24 18.49 7.75
C THR A 731 -16.13 18.74 9.24
N PHE A 732 -15.55 17.76 9.96
CA PHE A 732 -15.31 17.90 11.40
C PHE A 732 -14.25 18.97 11.68
N SER A 733 -13.17 19.00 10.89
CA SER A 733 -12.16 20.06 10.93
C SER A 733 -11.49 20.22 9.57
N ALA A 734 -11.61 21.39 8.93
CA ALA A 734 -10.87 21.71 7.71
C ALA A 734 -9.37 21.94 8.01
N ASP A 735 -8.48 21.53 7.10
CA ASP A 735 -7.05 21.86 7.16
C ASP A 735 -6.85 23.30 6.65
N ASP A 736 -6.08 24.09 7.38
CA ASP A 736 -5.88 25.51 7.06
C ASP A 736 -4.82 25.77 5.97
N ASP A 737 -4.15 24.73 5.50
CA ASP A 737 -3.16 24.83 4.44
C ASP A 737 -2.99 23.51 3.68
N VAL A 738 -3.72 23.37 2.58
CA VAL A 738 -3.75 22.13 1.79
C VAL A 738 -2.72 22.21 0.66
N SER A 739 -1.81 21.24 0.65
CA SER A 739 -0.77 21.13 -0.38
C SER A 739 -1.29 20.45 -1.63
N VAL A 740 -0.85 20.91 -2.81
CA VAL A 740 -1.05 20.21 -4.09
C VAL A 740 0.11 19.28 -4.46
N ASN A 741 1.10 19.14 -3.58
CA ASN A 741 2.24 18.27 -3.81
C ASN A 741 1.89 16.82 -3.42
N PHE A 742 2.36 15.88 -4.23
CA PHE A 742 2.20 14.45 -3.98
C PHE A 742 2.82 14.02 -2.63
N HIS A 743 4.01 14.52 -2.27
CA HIS A 743 4.69 14.10 -1.03
C HIS A 743 4.15 14.77 0.25
N ALA A 744 3.09 15.58 0.14
CA ALA A 744 2.54 16.36 1.25
C ALA A 744 1.30 15.69 1.84
N PHE A 745 1.52 14.59 2.57
CA PHE A 745 0.45 13.85 3.21
C PHE A 745 0.14 14.41 4.61
N ASN A 746 -1.13 14.27 5.01
CA ASN A 746 -1.57 14.33 6.40
C ASN A 746 -1.65 12.88 6.92
N PHE A 747 -0.65 12.45 7.67
CA PHE A 747 -0.53 11.09 8.16
C PHE A 747 -1.22 10.89 9.50
N ASP A 748 -1.81 9.70 9.66
CA ASP A 748 -2.24 9.12 10.92
C ASP A 748 -3.42 9.88 11.56
N LEU A 749 -4.00 9.26 12.59
CA LEU A 749 -5.00 9.88 13.45
C LEU A 749 -4.94 9.21 14.81
N GLN A 750 -4.60 9.97 15.84
CA GLN A 750 -4.59 9.48 17.23
C GLN A 750 -5.53 10.33 18.07
N VAL A 751 -6.12 9.72 19.10
CA VAL A 751 -7.09 10.38 19.98
C VAL A 751 -6.67 10.20 21.42
N ASP A 752 -6.55 11.30 22.16
CA ASP A 752 -6.28 11.23 23.61
C ASP A 752 -7.54 10.98 24.43
N THR A 753 -7.36 10.68 25.71
CA THR A 753 -8.47 10.43 26.65
C THR A 753 -9.41 11.63 26.84
N ASP A 754 -8.97 12.85 26.52
CA ASP A 754 -9.80 14.06 26.50
C ASP A 754 -10.51 14.25 25.14
N LYS A 755 -10.40 13.28 24.22
CA LYS A 755 -10.96 13.28 22.87
C LYS A 755 -10.38 14.35 21.93
N ASN A 756 -9.16 14.83 22.19
CA ASN A 756 -8.45 15.62 21.19
C ASN A 756 -7.86 14.71 20.12
N PHE A 757 -7.89 15.17 18.87
CA PHE A 757 -7.35 14.46 17.73
C PHE A 757 -5.96 14.97 17.38
N TYR A 758 -5.09 14.08 16.92
CA TYR A 758 -3.73 14.39 16.49
C TYR A 758 -3.45 13.77 15.13
N TYR A 759 -2.83 14.52 14.23
CA TYR A 759 -2.30 14.01 12.96
C TYR A 759 -0.97 14.68 12.60
N ALA A 760 -0.18 14.06 11.73
CA ALA A 760 1.14 14.52 11.35
C ALA A 760 1.15 15.10 9.93
N LYS A 761 1.67 16.30 9.73
CA LYS A 761 1.90 16.90 8.41
C LYS A 761 3.30 16.62 7.93
N ALA A 762 3.43 16.17 6.68
CA ALA A 762 4.72 15.97 6.04
C ALA A 762 5.56 17.26 6.00
N GLY A 763 6.88 17.12 6.15
CA GLY A 763 7.85 18.19 5.98
C GLY A 763 8.41 18.23 4.56
N HIS A 764 9.04 17.12 4.14
CA HIS A 764 9.70 16.99 2.86
C HIS A 764 8.71 17.00 1.69
N GLY A 765 8.97 17.87 0.72
CA GLY A 765 8.15 17.98 -0.48
C GLY A 765 6.82 18.71 -0.25
N ALA A 766 6.47 19.03 0.99
CA ALA A 766 5.33 19.87 1.28
C ALA A 766 5.65 21.36 1.10
N ASP A 767 4.65 22.09 0.66
CA ASP A 767 4.66 23.54 0.46
C ASP A 767 3.79 24.26 1.51
N TYR A 768 3.53 23.61 2.64
CA TYR A 768 2.83 24.21 3.78
C TYR A 768 3.59 25.43 4.33
N ALA A 769 2.88 26.37 4.95
CA ALA A 769 3.43 27.51 5.68
C ALA A 769 4.26 27.03 6.89
N ILE A 770 3.83 25.95 7.54
CA ILE A 770 4.57 25.29 8.63
C ILE A 770 4.64 23.78 8.32
N PRO A 771 5.63 23.34 7.52
CA PRO A 771 5.77 21.94 7.16
C PRO A 771 6.42 21.14 8.30
N GLY A 772 6.13 19.83 8.36
CA GLY A 772 6.78 18.94 9.32
C GLY A 772 6.32 19.15 10.76
N ALA A 773 5.01 19.12 10.98
CA ALA A 773 4.38 19.48 12.25
C ALA A 773 3.34 18.44 12.69
N ILE A 774 3.17 18.31 14.00
CA ILE A 774 2.04 17.56 14.59
C ILE A 774 0.95 18.57 14.92
N ILE A 775 -0.25 18.28 14.45
CA ILE A 775 -1.42 19.11 14.64
C ILE A 775 -2.29 18.48 15.71
N LYS A 776 -2.79 19.29 16.65
CA LYS A 776 -3.81 18.92 17.61
C LYS A 776 -5.11 19.63 17.26
N ILE A 777 -6.22 18.89 17.26
CA ILE A 777 -7.58 19.37 17.05
C ILE A 777 -8.39 19.12 18.32
N SER A 778 -9.17 20.11 18.75
CA SER A 778 -10.05 19.98 19.92
C SER A 778 -11.18 18.96 19.70
N PRO A 779 -11.83 18.47 20.77
CA PRO A 779 -12.87 17.43 20.66
C PRO A 779 -14.11 17.85 19.85
N ASP A 780 -14.34 19.16 19.71
CA ASP A 780 -15.41 19.75 18.91
C ASP A 780 -15.00 20.04 17.46
N GLY A 781 -13.73 19.80 17.08
CA GLY A 781 -13.21 20.09 15.75
C GLY A 781 -12.91 21.58 15.49
N GLU A 782 -13.21 22.47 16.44
CA GLU A 782 -13.24 23.91 16.20
C GLU A 782 -11.87 24.58 16.29
N ARG A 783 -10.98 24.04 17.13
CA ARG A 783 -9.68 24.64 17.43
C ARG A 783 -8.54 23.74 16.98
N ARG A 784 -7.69 24.31 16.14
CA ARG A 784 -6.44 23.72 15.66
C ARG A 784 -5.25 24.37 16.36
N GLU A 785 -4.31 23.57 16.85
CA GLU A 785 -3.02 24.05 17.37
C GLU A 785 -1.85 23.22 16.82
N ILE A 786 -0.72 23.88 16.58
CA ILE A 786 0.54 23.19 16.30
C ILE A 786 1.07 22.66 17.63
N TYR A 787 1.11 21.34 17.76
CA TYR A 787 1.56 20.68 18.98
C TYR A 787 3.09 20.69 19.07
N CYS A 788 3.79 20.28 18.01
CA CYS A 788 5.26 20.31 17.90
C CYS A 788 5.71 20.30 16.42
N THR A 789 7.00 20.52 16.16
CA THR A 789 7.56 20.65 14.80
C THR A 789 8.86 19.89 14.61
N GLY A 790 9.40 19.90 13.39
CA GLY A 790 10.72 19.37 13.07
C GLY A 790 10.70 17.94 12.57
N PHE A 791 9.69 17.58 11.77
CA PHE A 791 9.58 16.26 11.15
C PHE A 791 9.76 16.31 9.63
N ARG A 792 10.45 15.33 9.06
CA ARG A 792 10.67 15.24 7.62
C ARG A 792 9.53 14.54 6.91
N SER A 793 9.27 13.29 7.24
CA SER A 793 8.21 12.46 6.68
C SER A 793 7.66 11.57 7.81
N PRO A 794 6.89 12.16 8.75
CA PRO A 794 6.38 11.48 9.93
C PRO A 794 5.20 10.59 9.57
N ASN A 795 5.46 9.47 8.89
CA ASN A 795 4.41 8.58 8.42
C ASN A 795 3.66 7.93 9.58
N GLY A 796 4.32 7.58 10.67
CA GLY A 796 3.70 6.84 11.77
C GLY A 796 3.68 7.60 13.09
N MET A 797 2.53 7.52 13.75
CA MET A 797 2.30 8.02 15.10
C MET A 797 1.74 6.92 15.99
N GLY A 798 1.73 7.16 17.29
CA GLY A 798 1.07 6.33 18.29
C GLY A 798 0.82 7.12 19.56
N ILE A 799 0.04 6.57 20.46
CA ILE A 799 -0.27 7.18 21.76
C ILE A 799 -0.03 6.17 22.88
N LEU A 800 0.65 6.61 23.94
CA LEU A 800 0.86 5.83 25.16
C LEU A 800 -0.36 5.96 26.08
N PRO A 801 -0.55 5.03 27.04
CA PRO A 801 -1.68 5.08 27.98
C PRO A 801 -1.77 6.36 28.83
N ASP A 802 -0.67 7.10 28.95
CA ASP A 802 -0.59 8.37 29.66
C ASP A 802 -0.78 9.61 28.74
N ASN A 803 -1.31 9.40 27.54
CA ASN A 803 -1.50 10.39 26.45
C ASN A 803 -0.21 10.97 25.86
N ARG A 804 0.99 10.50 26.23
CA ARG A 804 2.20 10.91 25.51
C ARG A 804 2.18 10.32 24.10
N LEU A 805 2.55 11.14 23.13
CA LEU A 805 2.55 10.74 21.72
C LEU A 805 3.93 10.21 21.33
N THR A 806 3.96 9.17 20.51
CA THR A 806 5.16 8.73 19.79
C THR A 806 5.03 9.08 18.31
N VAL A 807 6.09 9.62 17.71
CA VAL A 807 6.12 9.93 16.28
C VAL A 807 7.39 9.38 15.67
N SER A 808 7.23 8.51 14.69
CA SER A 808 8.34 8.04 13.87
C SER A 808 8.63 8.99 12.71
N ASP A 809 9.88 9.07 12.28
CA ASP A 809 10.30 9.92 11.16
C ASP A 809 11.35 9.21 10.29
N ASN A 810 11.31 9.48 8.98
CA ASN A 810 12.15 8.82 8.01
C ASN A 810 13.46 9.58 7.76
N GLN A 811 14.57 8.84 7.65
CA GLN A 811 15.87 9.39 7.29
C GLN A 811 15.81 10.33 6.07
N GLY A 812 16.57 11.42 6.13
CA GLY A 812 16.90 12.25 4.99
C GLY A 812 17.63 13.52 5.39
N GLN A 813 17.35 14.65 4.72
CA GLN A 813 17.95 15.94 5.09
C GLN A 813 17.62 16.26 6.55
N TRP A 814 18.60 16.69 7.34
CA TRP A 814 18.43 17.02 8.77
C TRP A 814 17.88 15.88 9.65
N THR A 815 17.75 14.67 9.10
CA THR A 815 17.20 13.49 9.79
C THR A 815 18.20 12.36 9.58
N PRO A 816 19.18 12.21 10.47
CA PRO A 816 20.39 11.42 10.19
C PRO A 816 20.12 9.93 9.94
N ALA A 817 19.16 9.37 10.66
CA ALA A 817 18.63 8.03 10.52
C ALA A 817 17.11 8.09 10.81
N SER A 818 16.38 7.02 10.49
CA SER A 818 14.99 6.89 10.93
C SER A 818 14.96 6.85 12.45
N LYS A 819 13.85 7.25 13.07
CA LYS A 819 13.79 7.35 14.55
C LYS A 819 12.35 7.34 15.05
N ILE A 820 12.18 6.93 16.30
CA ILE A 820 10.96 7.11 17.08
C ILE A 820 11.21 8.23 18.09
N ASN A 821 10.33 9.22 18.11
CA ASN A 821 10.39 10.35 19.04
C ASN A 821 9.27 10.21 20.07
N LEU A 822 9.55 10.44 21.35
CA LEU A 822 8.51 10.66 22.35
C LEU A 822 8.24 12.17 22.43
N VAL A 823 7.10 12.62 21.91
CA VAL A 823 6.90 14.03 21.58
C VAL A 823 6.24 14.84 22.70
N LYS A 824 6.68 16.10 22.85
CA LYS A 824 6.14 17.05 23.83
C LYS A 824 5.68 18.34 23.14
N LYS A 825 4.73 19.03 23.77
CA LYS A 825 4.23 20.32 23.30
C LYS A 825 5.38 21.33 23.13
N GLY A 826 5.45 21.98 21.98
CA GLY A 826 6.49 22.95 21.61
C GLY A 826 7.86 22.36 21.27
N GLY A 827 8.01 21.03 21.27
CA GLY A 827 9.26 20.37 20.92
C GLY A 827 9.67 20.53 19.46
N PHE A 828 10.97 20.41 19.19
CA PHE A 828 11.55 20.45 17.85
C PHE A 828 12.37 19.19 17.59
N TYR A 829 11.99 18.39 16.60
CA TYR A 829 12.54 17.05 16.37
C TYR A 829 13.58 16.97 15.25
N GLY A 830 14.21 18.10 14.92
CA GLY A 830 15.48 18.13 14.17
C GLY A 830 15.35 18.39 12.68
N TRP A 831 14.23 18.10 12.02
CA TRP A 831 14.10 18.46 10.60
C TRP A 831 13.95 19.96 10.42
N VAL A 832 14.82 20.56 9.62
CA VAL A 832 14.80 21.98 9.30
C VAL A 832 14.19 22.18 7.91
N PRO A 833 13.19 23.06 7.72
CA PRO A 833 12.57 23.29 6.42
C PRO A 833 13.55 23.87 5.39
N THR A 834 14.11 23.04 4.50
CA THR A 834 15.11 23.47 3.52
C THR A 834 14.66 23.45 2.07
N TYR A 835 13.37 23.54 1.78
CA TYR A 835 12.89 23.38 0.42
C TYR A 835 12.89 24.69 -0.38
N SER A 836 13.86 24.81 -1.29
CA SER A 836 13.67 25.51 -2.56
C SER A 836 14.31 24.66 -3.66
N ILE A 837 13.51 24.02 -4.53
CA ILE A 837 14.01 23.66 -5.86
C ILE A 837 13.79 24.90 -6.73
N PRO A 838 14.86 25.59 -7.18
CA PRO A 838 14.71 26.74 -8.07
C PRO A 838 13.92 26.35 -9.32
N GLY A 839 12.81 27.05 -9.59
CA GLY A 839 11.99 26.86 -10.79
C GLY A 839 10.84 25.84 -10.67
N LYS A 840 10.64 25.16 -9.53
CA LYS A 840 9.42 24.35 -9.28
C LYS A 840 8.54 24.98 -8.18
N TRP A 841 7.86 26.03 -8.61
CA TRP A 841 6.67 26.72 -8.07
C TRP A 841 6.73 27.53 -6.76
N ALA A 842 6.20 28.75 -6.84
CA ALA A 842 5.51 29.56 -5.81
C ALA A 842 4.67 30.64 -6.54
N PRO A 843 3.53 31.10 -5.99
CA PRO A 843 3.10 32.48 -6.27
C PRO A 843 3.13 33.38 -5.04
N ASP A 844 2.90 32.90 -3.80
CA ASP A 844 3.25 33.61 -2.54
C ASP A 844 3.08 32.82 -1.21
N GLY A 845 3.00 31.49 -1.23
CA GLY A 845 3.19 30.64 -0.04
C GLY A 845 4.64 30.51 0.48
N GLY A 846 5.50 31.49 0.17
CA GLY A 846 6.86 31.64 0.70
C GLY A 846 7.94 30.75 0.06
N ALA A 847 8.78 31.32 -0.80
CA ALA A 847 10.11 30.77 -1.03
C ALA A 847 10.88 30.84 0.30
N ILE A 848 11.13 29.71 0.95
CA ILE A 848 12.03 29.68 2.10
C ILE A 848 13.41 30.10 1.57
N ASP A 849 13.85 31.28 2.00
CA ASP A 849 15.18 31.78 1.69
C ASP A 849 16.18 30.95 2.51
N LEU A 850 16.71 29.90 1.88
CA LEU A 850 17.66 28.97 2.50
C LEU A 850 18.92 29.68 3.00
N ASP A 851 19.28 30.81 2.39
CA ASP A 851 20.45 31.59 2.79
C ASP A 851 20.17 32.42 4.08
N LYS A 852 18.91 32.60 4.46
CA LYS A 852 18.49 33.28 5.70
C LYS A 852 18.03 32.34 6.82
N LEU A 853 17.85 31.06 6.52
CA LEU A 853 17.39 30.08 7.51
C LEU A 853 18.53 29.77 8.48
N VAL A 854 18.42 30.25 9.72
CA VAL A 854 19.32 29.89 10.80
C VAL A 854 18.74 28.65 11.50
N PRO A 855 19.30 27.45 11.29
CA PRO A 855 18.83 26.26 12.00
C PRO A 855 19.03 26.44 13.51
N PRO A 856 18.17 25.87 14.36
CA PRO A 856 18.43 25.79 15.79
C PRO A 856 19.81 25.16 16.08
N THR A 857 20.40 25.45 17.23
CA THR A 857 21.70 24.85 17.61
C THR A 857 21.58 23.41 18.11
N THR A 858 20.35 22.95 18.38
CA THR A 858 20.04 21.61 18.89
C THR A 858 18.58 21.26 18.62
N PHE A 859 18.20 20.01 18.90
CA PHE A 859 16.84 19.50 18.78
C PHE A 859 16.56 18.48 19.90
N ASP A 860 15.30 18.18 20.16
CA ASP A 860 14.88 17.19 21.14
C ASP A 860 15.28 15.78 20.70
N ARG A 861 15.96 15.05 21.60
CA ARG A 861 16.51 13.72 21.28
C ARG A 861 15.39 12.68 21.08
N PRO A 862 15.54 11.74 20.14
CA PRO A 862 14.57 10.68 19.95
C PRO A 862 14.61 9.67 21.10
N LEU A 863 13.54 8.89 21.20
CA LEU A 863 13.46 7.72 22.07
C LEU A 863 14.43 6.63 21.60
N VAL A 864 14.46 6.39 20.28
CA VAL A 864 15.38 5.43 19.64
C VAL A 864 15.64 5.80 18.18
N TYR A 865 16.89 5.72 17.74
CA TYR A 865 17.28 5.74 16.34
C TYR A 865 17.18 4.34 15.72
N MET A 866 16.92 4.30 14.43
CA MET A 866 16.78 3.09 13.63
C MET A 866 17.58 3.29 12.34
N PRO A 867 18.69 2.55 12.15
CA PRO A 867 19.49 2.65 10.94
C PRO A 867 18.74 2.05 9.74
N GLN A 868 19.11 2.41 8.51
CA GLN A 868 18.36 1.98 7.31
C GLN A 868 18.29 0.46 7.13
N GLU A 869 19.32 -0.25 7.59
CA GLU A 869 19.34 -1.71 7.54
C GLU A 869 18.20 -2.31 8.38
N PHE A 870 17.86 -1.65 9.49
CA PHE A 870 16.75 -2.01 10.36
C PHE A 870 15.41 -1.43 9.88
N ASP A 871 15.33 -0.12 9.66
CA ASP A 871 14.13 0.55 9.17
C ASP A 871 14.45 1.78 8.29
N ASN A 872 14.20 1.64 6.99
CA ASN A 872 14.42 2.71 6.01
C ASN A 872 13.20 3.63 5.83
N SER A 873 12.02 3.23 6.28
CA SER A 873 10.82 4.05 6.26
C SER A 873 9.84 3.58 7.33
N SER A 874 9.66 4.40 8.34
CA SER A 874 8.88 4.04 9.52
C SER A 874 7.38 4.08 9.27
N GLY A 875 6.66 3.24 10.01
CA GLY A 875 5.20 3.23 10.16
C GLY A 875 4.80 3.56 11.60
N GLY A 876 3.53 3.33 11.95
CA GLY A 876 2.92 3.68 13.22
C GLY A 876 3.47 2.95 14.45
N GLN A 877 3.00 3.35 15.62
CA GLN A 877 3.25 2.65 16.88
C GLN A 877 1.94 2.31 17.55
N VAL A 878 1.85 1.12 18.15
CA VAL A 878 0.66 0.66 18.86
C VAL A 878 1.05 0.18 20.25
N TRP A 879 0.33 0.63 21.27
CA TRP A 879 0.50 0.13 22.63
C TRP A 879 -0.37 -1.11 22.82
N VAL A 880 0.21 -2.17 23.36
CA VAL A 880 -0.51 -3.43 23.62
C VAL A 880 -0.48 -3.70 25.11
N ASP A 881 -1.62 -3.64 25.78
CA ASP A 881 -1.77 -3.92 27.22
C ASP A 881 -2.61 -5.17 27.52
N ASP A 882 -3.13 -5.84 26.49
CA ASP A 882 -3.93 -7.05 26.66
C ASP A 882 -3.08 -8.18 27.30
N PRO A 883 -3.52 -8.79 28.41
CA PRO A 883 -2.76 -9.84 29.09
C PRO A 883 -2.49 -11.09 28.24
N ARG A 884 -3.29 -11.36 27.20
CA ARG A 884 -3.09 -12.51 26.29
C ARG A 884 -1.77 -12.45 25.55
N TRP A 885 -1.20 -11.25 25.40
CA TRP A 885 0.11 -11.03 24.79
C TRP A 885 1.29 -11.41 25.69
N GLY A 886 1.03 -11.92 26.89
CA GLY A 886 2.06 -12.46 27.78
C GLY A 886 3.25 -11.50 27.94
N PRO A 887 4.47 -11.86 27.50
CA PRO A 887 5.67 -11.04 27.70
C PRO A 887 5.67 -9.69 26.95
N LEU A 888 4.85 -9.52 25.91
CA LEU A 888 4.72 -8.25 25.19
C LEU A 888 3.50 -7.43 25.63
N SER A 889 2.73 -7.92 26.59
CA SER A 889 1.73 -7.10 27.27
C SER A 889 2.41 -5.93 28.02
N GLY A 890 1.84 -4.74 27.91
CA GLY A 890 2.40 -3.49 28.42
C GLY A 890 3.59 -2.97 27.61
N ARG A 891 3.66 -3.24 26.30
CA ARG A 891 4.75 -2.81 25.42
C ARG A 891 4.24 -1.97 24.25
N LEU A 892 5.10 -1.06 23.81
CA LEU A 892 4.94 -0.34 22.56
C LEU A 892 5.50 -1.19 21.42
N LEU A 893 4.69 -1.45 20.41
CA LEU A 893 5.12 -2.05 19.16
C LEU A 893 5.34 -0.94 18.11
N HIS A 894 6.33 -1.15 17.26
CA HIS A 894 6.68 -0.28 16.16
C HIS A 894 6.52 -1.03 14.84
N THR A 895 5.96 -0.36 13.83
CA THR A 895 5.80 -0.92 12.49
C THR A 895 6.71 -0.24 11.48
N SER A 896 7.21 -0.99 10.51
CA SER A 896 8.02 -0.46 9.40
C SER A 896 7.24 -0.54 8.09
N PHE A 897 7.05 0.62 7.45
CA PHE A 897 6.52 0.72 6.09
C PHE A 897 7.55 0.22 5.06
N GLY A 898 8.81 0.57 5.27
CA GLY A 898 9.91 0.25 4.38
C GLY A 898 10.19 -1.25 4.29
N LYS A 899 10.02 -1.97 5.40
CA LYS A 899 10.41 -3.37 5.51
C LYS A 899 9.25 -4.34 5.70
N GLY A 900 8.07 -3.88 6.10
CA GLY A 900 6.96 -4.78 6.47
C GLY A 900 7.28 -5.56 7.74
N TRP A 901 7.97 -4.92 8.69
CA TRP A 901 8.41 -5.53 9.93
C TRP A 901 7.69 -4.92 11.13
N MET A 902 7.50 -5.73 12.16
CA MET A 902 7.04 -5.28 13.47
C MET A 902 8.13 -5.53 14.51
N SER A 903 8.29 -4.59 15.42
CA SER A 903 9.30 -4.62 16.48
C SER A 903 8.68 -4.24 17.80
N TYR A 904 9.26 -4.66 18.93
CA TYR A 904 8.84 -4.23 20.25
C TYR A 904 9.91 -3.32 20.88
N VAL A 905 9.43 -2.32 21.63
CA VAL A 905 10.27 -1.27 22.22
C VAL A 905 10.34 -1.46 23.74
N LEU A 906 11.57 -1.51 24.25
CA LEU A 906 11.89 -1.62 25.67
C LEU A 906 12.32 -0.24 26.17
N MET A 907 11.35 0.53 26.67
CA MET A 907 11.55 1.89 27.16
C MET A 907 12.20 1.92 28.54
N GLN A 908 13.08 2.89 28.75
CA GLN A 908 13.71 3.22 30.03
C GLN A 908 13.66 4.74 30.26
N GLU A 909 13.26 5.15 31.46
CA GLU A 909 13.39 6.54 31.92
C GLU A 909 14.62 6.65 32.84
N VAL A 910 15.54 7.56 32.53
CA VAL A 910 16.78 7.78 33.29
C VAL A 910 16.90 9.26 33.64
N GLU A 911 16.72 9.59 34.92
CA GLU A 911 16.86 10.96 35.43
C GLU A 911 16.08 12.03 34.62
N GLY A 912 14.89 11.67 34.13
CA GLY A 912 14.01 12.55 33.34
C GLY A 912 14.24 12.51 31.82
N GLU A 913 15.18 11.71 31.33
CA GLU A 913 15.40 11.46 29.91
C GLU A 913 14.87 10.08 29.53
N SER A 914 14.08 10.02 28.45
CA SER A 914 13.56 8.77 27.91
C SER A 914 14.53 8.20 26.86
N GLN A 915 14.71 6.88 26.87
CA GLN A 915 15.52 6.16 25.89
C GLN A 915 14.98 4.74 25.72
N ALA A 916 15.29 4.07 24.61
CA ALA A 916 14.80 2.71 24.41
C ALA A 916 15.72 1.81 23.59
N ALA A 917 15.61 0.51 23.87
CA ALA A 917 16.04 -0.55 22.97
C ALA A 917 14.87 -1.00 22.09
N ILE A 918 15.16 -1.46 20.89
CA ILE A 918 14.18 -1.98 19.93
C ILE A 918 14.68 -3.31 19.35
N ILE A 919 13.75 -4.27 19.22
CA ILE A 919 14.03 -5.62 18.75
C ILE A 919 12.95 -6.04 17.74
N LYS A 920 13.39 -6.56 16.60
CA LYS A 920 12.50 -7.06 15.52
C LYS A 920 11.81 -8.36 15.92
N LEU A 921 10.53 -8.51 15.59
CA LEU A 921 9.82 -9.79 15.66
C LEU A 921 10.14 -10.66 14.43
N PRO A 922 10.11 -12.00 14.55
CA PRO A 922 10.54 -12.91 13.48
C PRO A 922 9.47 -13.11 12.39
N PHE A 923 8.76 -12.04 12.03
CA PHE A 923 7.69 -12.03 11.05
C PHE A 923 8.00 -11.05 9.92
N ASP A 924 7.56 -11.42 8.72
CA ASP A 924 7.56 -10.56 7.56
C ASP A 924 6.11 -10.41 7.10
N PHE A 925 5.59 -9.19 7.21
CA PHE A 925 4.25 -8.89 6.75
C PHE A 925 4.22 -8.81 5.23
N GLU A 926 3.10 -9.18 4.61
CA GLU A 926 2.93 -9.20 3.15
C GLU A 926 3.12 -7.81 2.52
N THR A 927 2.86 -6.74 3.27
CA THR A 927 2.95 -5.35 2.81
C THR A 927 3.79 -4.47 3.74
N GLY A 928 4.15 -3.27 3.29
CA GLY A 928 4.75 -2.25 4.13
C GLY A 928 3.73 -1.75 5.16
N ILE A 929 4.02 -1.83 6.46
CA ILE A 929 3.04 -1.54 7.50
C ILE A 929 3.00 -0.05 7.84
N MET A 930 1.86 0.59 7.60
CA MET A 930 1.62 1.99 7.94
C MET A 930 1.00 2.14 9.34
N ARG A 931 -0.03 1.34 9.65
CA ARG A 931 -0.80 1.45 10.89
C ARG A 931 -1.01 0.08 11.50
N ALA A 932 -1.14 0.05 12.83
CA ALA A 932 -1.59 -1.11 13.55
C ALA A 932 -2.49 -0.69 14.73
N GLU A 933 -3.48 -1.51 15.04
CA GLU A 933 -4.42 -1.28 16.14
C GLU A 933 -4.75 -2.59 16.86
N VAL A 934 -5.08 -2.47 18.15
CA VAL A 934 -5.57 -3.60 18.96
C VAL A 934 -7.08 -3.70 18.79
N ASN A 935 -7.58 -4.87 18.40
CA ASN A 935 -9.01 -5.11 18.37
C ASN A 935 -9.53 -5.28 19.81
N PRO A 936 -10.48 -4.46 20.29
CA PRO A 936 -10.97 -4.53 21.67
C PRO A 936 -11.70 -5.84 21.98
N ALA A 937 -12.27 -6.53 20.97
CA ALA A 937 -13.02 -7.76 21.19
C ALA A 937 -12.10 -8.98 21.39
N ASP A 938 -11.00 -9.08 20.65
CA ASP A 938 -10.11 -10.25 20.66
C ASP A 938 -8.67 -9.96 21.12
N GLY A 939 -8.35 -8.70 21.43
CA GLY A 939 -7.07 -8.24 21.96
C GLY A 939 -5.87 -8.50 21.07
N GLN A 940 -6.08 -8.88 19.80
CA GLN A 940 -5.00 -9.11 18.85
C GLN A 940 -4.63 -7.82 18.12
N VAL A 941 -3.42 -7.79 17.55
CA VAL A 941 -2.92 -6.62 16.81
C VAL A 941 -3.13 -6.85 15.34
N TYR A 942 -3.83 -5.92 14.70
CA TYR A 942 -4.07 -5.91 13.27
C TYR A 942 -3.24 -4.81 12.65
N ALA A 943 -2.58 -5.12 11.53
CA ALA A 943 -1.70 -4.22 10.84
C ALA A 943 -2.10 -4.10 9.37
N VAL A 944 -2.04 -2.86 8.85
CA VAL A 944 -2.38 -2.55 7.47
C VAL A 944 -1.32 -1.69 6.81
N GLY A 945 -1.27 -1.77 5.49
CA GLY A 945 -0.49 -0.86 4.69
C GLY A 945 -0.46 -1.20 3.21
N LEU A 946 0.57 -0.71 2.54
CA LEU A 946 0.73 -0.74 1.09
C LEU A 946 2.22 -0.66 0.74
N GLN A 947 2.55 -0.78 -0.54
CA GLN A 947 3.94 -0.63 -1.02
C GLN A 947 4.16 0.73 -1.68
N GLY A 948 3.17 1.23 -2.41
CA GLY A 948 3.05 2.58 -2.97
C GLY A 948 4.36 3.17 -3.46
N TRP A 949 4.91 4.09 -2.68
CA TRP A 949 6.10 4.89 -2.99
C TRP A 949 7.40 4.41 -2.29
N ASN A 950 7.40 3.21 -1.71
CA ASN A 950 8.49 2.64 -0.91
C ASN A 950 9.76 2.37 -1.75
N GLY A 951 10.62 3.38 -1.87
CA GLY A 951 11.91 3.26 -2.54
C GLY A 951 12.96 2.60 -1.65
N GLY A 952 13.54 1.47 -2.08
CA GLY A 952 14.59 0.77 -1.35
C GLY A 952 14.10 -0.07 -0.17
N GLY A 953 12.79 -0.33 -0.10
CA GLY A 953 12.19 -1.24 0.89
C GLY A 953 12.47 -2.73 0.63
N ARG A 954 11.98 -3.58 1.53
CA ARG A 954 12.06 -5.04 1.38
C ARG A 954 11.38 -5.46 0.06
N PRO A 955 12.04 -6.29 -0.77
CA PRO A 955 11.50 -6.70 -2.05
C PRO A 955 10.23 -7.57 -1.90
N ARG A 956 9.42 -7.63 -2.97
CA ARG A 956 8.21 -8.49 -3.07
C ARG A 956 7.10 -8.21 -2.06
N MET A 957 7.05 -7.02 -1.47
CA MET A 957 5.89 -6.60 -0.69
C MET A 957 4.70 -6.27 -1.61
N ALA A 958 3.52 -6.73 -1.20
CA ALA A 958 2.27 -6.45 -1.86
C ALA A 958 1.87 -4.98 -1.67
N ASP A 959 1.18 -4.41 -2.66
CA ASP A 959 0.66 -3.03 -2.57
C ASP A 959 -0.66 -2.93 -1.77
N LYS A 960 -1.02 -4.01 -1.08
CA LYS A 960 -2.19 -4.14 -0.21
C LYS A 960 -1.93 -5.23 0.82
N GLY A 961 -2.47 -5.10 2.02
CA GLY A 961 -2.40 -6.16 3.01
C GLY A 961 -3.04 -5.80 4.34
N ILE A 962 -3.70 -6.79 4.93
CA ILE A 962 -4.20 -6.76 6.30
C ILE A 962 -3.80 -8.06 6.96
N GLN A 963 -3.03 -7.98 8.03
CA GLN A 963 -2.61 -9.17 8.78
C GLN A 963 -2.81 -8.96 10.28
N ARG A 964 -3.12 -10.07 10.96
CA ARG A 964 -3.29 -10.11 12.41
C ARG A 964 -2.10 -10.84 13.02
N LEU A 965 -1.32 -10.12 13.82
CA LEU A 965 -0.36 -10.75 14.71
C LEU A 965 -1.13 -11.25 15.93
N ARG A 966 -1.29 -12.57 16.04
CA ARG A 966 -2.10 -13.22 17.05
C ARG A 966 -1.24 -13.86 18.13
N ALA A 967 -1.46 -13.51 19.39
CA ALA A 967 -0.94 -14.24 20.54
C ALA A 967 -1.59 -15.64 20.60
N THR A 968 -0.75 -16.68 20.65
CA THR A 968 -1.18 -18.08 20.63
C THR A 968 -1.33 -18.69 22.02
N GLY A 969 -0.80 -18.01 23.04
CA GLY A 969 -0.69 -18.52 24.41
C GLY A 969 0.51 -19.45 24.64
N ASN A 970 1.30 -19.75 23.60
CA ASN A 970 2.54 -20.52 23.76
C ASN A 970 3.67 -19.63 24.32
N GLU A 971 4.66 -20.26 24.95
CA GLU A 971 5.87 -19.56 25.36
C GLU A 971 6.86 -19.42 24.20
N GLU A 972 7.59 -18.31 24.18
CA GLU A 972 8.68 -18.07 23.24
C GLU A 972 9.87 -17.50 24.00
N TRP A 973 11.08 -17.91 23.61
CA TRP A 973 12.30 -17.39 24.20
C TRP A 973 12.62 -16.02 23.60
N MET A 974 12.54 -14.97 24.41
CA MET A 974 12.73 -13.59 23.98
C MET A 974 13.26 -12.70 25.10
N VAL A 975 13.82 -11.55 24.71
CA VAL A 975 14.21 -10.47 25.62
C VAL A 975 12.96 -9.74 26.10
N THR A 976 12.77 -9.67 27.42
CA THR A 976 11.62 -9.00 28.07
C THR A 976 12.00 -7.71 28.78
N GLY A 977 13.30 -7.46 28.96
CA GLY A 977 13.82 -6.25 29.57
C GLY A 977 15.22 -5.94 29.07
N ALA A 978 15.49 -4.66 28.85
CA ALA A 978 16.79 -4.10 28.51
C ALA A 978 16.93 -2.78 29.27
N VAL A 979 17.90 -2.69 30.16
CA VAL A 979 18.11 -1.54 31.05
C VAL A 979 19.59 -1.14 31.05
N VAL A 980 19.87 0.14 30.80
CA VAL A 980 21.21 0.69 31.01
C VAL A 980 21.44 0.85 32.50
N GLU A 981 22.59 0.38 33.00
CA GLU A 981 23.08 0.55 34.37
C GLU A 981 24.38 1.39 34.36
N PRO A 982 24.85 1.93 35.50
CA PRO A 982 26.01 2.82 35.54
C PRO A 982 27.31 2.25 34.91
N ASP A 983 27.49 0.94 34.96
CA ASP A 983 28.69 0.22 34.51
C ASP A 983 28.40 -0.81 33.38
N GLY A 984 27.18 -0.84 32.83
CA GLY A 984 26.82 -1.91 31.92
C GLY A 984 25.38 -1.93 31.42
N LEU A 985 25.02 -3.08 30.84
CA LEU A 985 23.71 -3.34 30.25
C LEU A 985 23.10 -4.57 30.91
N ARG A 986 21.85 -4.49 31.37
CA ARG A 986 21.12 -5.62 31.94
C ARG A 986 20.01 -6.06 31.02
N PHE A 987 19.89 -7.38 30.80
CA PHE A 987 18.83 -8.02 30.02
C PHE A 987 18.05 -9.03 30.85
N ARG A 988 16.78 -9.20 30.52
CA ARG A 988 15.88 -10.22 31.08
C ARG A 988 15.26 -11.04 29.96
N PHE A 989 15.01 -12.32 30.22
CA PHE A 989 14.45 -13.27 29.26
C PHE A 989 13.20 -13.96 29.81
N THR A 990 12.34 -14.45 28.91
CA THR A 990 11.15 -15.24 29.28
C THR A 990 11.51 -16.57 29.96
N THR A 991 12.51 -17.28 29.42
CA THR A 991 12.99 -18.58 29.89
C THR A 991 14.42 -18.50 30.42
N PRO A 992 14.85 -19.45 31.27
CA PRO A 992 16.25 -19.51 31.70
C PRO A 992 17.19 -19.66 30.51
N VAL A 993 18.35 -19.00 30.58
CA VAL A 993 19.44 -19.16 29.61
C VAL A 993 20.46 -20.18 30.13
N ASP A 994 21.16 -20.85 29.22
CA ASP A 994 22.27 -21.71 29.57
C ASP A 994 23.43 -20.88 30.15
N VAL A 995 23.93 -21.33 31.31
CA VAL A 995 24.92 -20.56 32.09
C VAL A 995 26.27 -20.52 31.39
N GLU A 996 26.67 -21.59 30.70
CA GLU A 996 27.97 -21.66 30.03
C GLU A 996 28.02 -20.66 28.88
N THR A 997 27.05 -20.71 27.97
CA THR A 997 26.96 -19.78 26.85
C THR A 997 26.69 -18.35 27.30
N ALA A 998 25.82 -18.13 28.28
CA ALA A 998 25.47 -16.78 28.73
C ALA A 998 26.58 -16.08 29.54
N SER A 999 27.43 -16.82 30.26
CA SER A 999 28.53 -16.23 31.03
C SER A 999 29.79 -15.93 30.20
N ASP A 1000 29.87 -16.45 28.97
CA ASP A 1000 30.97 -16.17 28.04
C ASP A 1000 30.82 -14.76 27.42
N PRO A 1001 31.77 -13.83 27.66
CA PRO A 1001 31.74 -12.53 27.02
C PRO A 1001 31.79 -12.58 25.48
N ALA A 1002 32.32 -13.65 24.88
CA ALA A 1002 32.36 -13.82 23.43
C ALA A 1002 30.98 -14.05 22.80
N SER A 1003 29.97 -14.39 23.61
CA SER A 1003 28.57 -14.51 23.18
C SER A 1003 27.90 -13.17 22.86
N TYR A 1004 28.59 -12.04 23.11
CA TYR A 1004 28.06 -10.70 22.95
C TYR A 1004 28.99 -9.84 22.09
N ALA A 1005 28.48 -9.35 20.97
CA ALA A 1005 29.20 -8.42 20.09
C ALA A 1005 28.53 -7.05 20.11
N ILE A 1006 29.25 -6.02 20.56
CA ILE A 1006 28.72 -4.65 20.71
C ILE A 1006 29.46 -3.69 19.78
N LYS A 1007 28.70 -2.96 18.99
CA LYS A 1007 29.15 -1.78 18.25
C LYS A 1007 28.34 -0.57 18.66
N HIS A 1008 28.93 0.62 18.59
CA HIS A 1008 28.21 1.87 18.82
C HIS A 1008 28.75 3.02 17.98
N TRP A 1009 27.88 3.99 17.69
CA TRP A 1009 28.19 5.14 16.85
C TRP A 1009 27.22 6.30 17.08
N ASP A 1010 27.70 7.50 16.76
CA ASP A 1010 26.90 8.72 16.68
C ASP A 1010 26.59 9.10 15.23
N TYR A 1011 25.58 9.94 15.07
CA TYR A 1011 25.21 10.54 13.80
C TYR A 1011 25.48 12.04 13.78
N LEU A 1012 25.80 12.56 12.60
CA LEU A 1012 25.87 14.00 12.37
C LEU A 1012 24.50 14.55 11.97
N TRP A 1013 24.02 15.51 12.75
CA TRP A 1013 22.86 16.31 12.38
C TRP A 1013 23.26 17.44 11.43
N GLN A 1014 22.85 17.33 10.17
CA GLN A 1014 23.31 18.19 9.09
C GLN A 1014 22.29 18.24 7.94
N ALA A 1015 22.43 19.25 7.06
CA ALA A 1015 21.53 19.45 5.93
C ALA A 1015 21.59 18.34 4.86
N SER A 1016 22.71 17.63 4.73
CA SER A 1016 22.83 16.53 3.77
C SER A 1016 21.92 15.36 4.14
N TYR A 1017 21.60 14.55 3.14
CA TYR A 1017 20.73 13.39 3.31
C TYR A 1017 21.40 12.33 4.20
N GLY A 1018 20.81 12.08 5.37
CA GLY A 1018 21.29 11.09 6.33
C GLY A 1018 22.65 11.42 6.95
N SER A 1019 23.18 10.44 7.68
CA SER A 1019 24.53 10.48 8.21
C SER A 1019 25.25 9.16 8.01
N LYS A 1020 26.58 9.25 7.90
CA LYS A 1020 27.44 8.09 8.14
C LYS A 1020 27.45 7.77 9.64
N MET A 1021 27.99 6.62 10.00
CA MET A 1021 28.29 6.25 11.38
C MET A 1021 29.59 6.93 11.80
N TYR A 1022 29.62 7.59 12.96
CA TYR A 1022 30.82 8.22 13.51
C TYR A 1022 31.18 7.62 14.86
N SER A 1023 32.47 7.42 15.08
CA SER A 1023 33.02 6.94 16.34
C SER A 1023 32.72 7.94 17.46
N PRO A 1024 32.04 7.55 18.55
CA PRO A 1024 31.81 8.44 19.69
C PRO A 1024 33.12 8.77 20.42
N THR A 1025 34.16 7.94 20.26
CA THR A 1025 35.47 8.13 20.92
C THR A 1025 36.40 9.04 20.13
N THR A 1026 36.47 8.90 18.80
CA THR A 1026 37.44 9.61 17.96
C THR A 1026 36.82 10.68 17.07
N GLY A 1027 35.51 10.59 16.79
CA GLY A 1027 34.81 11.42 15.81
C GLY A 1027 35.10 11.05 14.35
N GLU A 1028 35.84 9.96 14.09
CA GLU A 1028 36.11 9.49 12.73
C GLU A 1028 34.95 8.67 12.16
N VAL A 1029 34.91 8.50 10.83
CA VAL A 1029 33.87 7.70 10.17
C VAL A 1029 34.09 6.21 10.46
N GLY A 1030 33.05 5.56 10.97
CA GLY A 1030 33.01 4.15 11.34
C GLY A 1030 32.52 3.94 12.77
N PRO A 1031 31.92 2.79 13.10
CA PRO A 1031 31.51 2.48 14.46
C PRO A 1031 32.70 2.06 15.33
N ASP A 1032 32.60 2.34 16.63
CA ASP A 1032 33.49 1.78 17.65
C ASP A 1032 32.99 0.39 18.06
N THR A 1033 33.91 -0.47 18.51
CA THR A 1033 33.57 -1.80 19.08
C THR A 1033 33.82 -1.79 20.57
N LEU A 1034 32.82 -2.19 21.36
CA LEU A 1034 32.94 -2.32 22.81
C LEU A 1034 33.16 -3.77 23.20
N THR A 1035 33.96 -3.99 24.25
CA THR A 1035 34.23 -5.33 24.79
C THR A 1035 33.44 -5.55 26.07
N VAL A 1036 32.76 -6.69 26.17
CA VAL A 1036 32.18 -7.15 27.44
C VAL A 1036 33.32 -7.69 28.30
N SER A 1037 33.55 -7.05 29.45
CA SER A 1037 34.64 -7.44 30.35
C SER A 1037 34.27 -8.58 31.30
N LYS A 1038 32.98 -8.66 31.66
CA LYS A 1038 32.42 -9.64 32.58
C LYS A 1038 30.92 -9.75 32.33
N VAL A 1039 30.36 -10.94 32.52
CA VAL A 1039 28.92 -11.17 32.59
C VAL A 1039 28.53 -11.65 33.98
N GLU A 1040 27.48 -11.08 34.55
CA GLU A 1040 26.90 -11.50 35.81
C GLU A 1040 25.51 -12.08 35.59
N MET A 1041 25.27 -13.30 36.10
CA MET A 1041 24.00 -13.99 35.96
C MET A 1041 23.06 -13.64 37.12
N ASP A 1042 21.77 -13.46 36.81
CA ASP A 1042 20.72 -13.42 37.82
C ASP A 1042 20.52 -14.80 38.45
N ALA A 1043 20.04 -14.84 39.70
CA ALA A 1043 19.88 -16.08 40.47
C ALA A 1043 18.87 -17.09 39.85
N ASP A 1044 17.93 -16.60 39.04
CA ASP A 1044 16.94 -17.43 38.32
C ASP A 1044 17.40 -17.85 36.92
N ASN A 1045 18.64 -17.49 36.53
CA ASN A 1045 19.18 -17.65 35.18
C ASN A 1045 18.31 -17.03 34.07
N LYS A 1046 17.40 -16.10 34.40
CA LYS A 1046 16.57 -15.38 33.41
C LYS A 1046 17.06 -13.96 33.17
N GLY A 1047 18.25 -13.62 33.62
CA GLY A 1047 18.84 -12.32 33.36
C GLY A 1047 20.35 -12.35 33.39
N VAL A 1048 20.92 -11.41 32.62
CA VAL A 1048 22.35 -11.20 32.49
C VAL A 1048 22.65 -9.71 32.64
N LYS A 1049 23.74 -9.38 33.32
CA LYS A 1049 24.34 -8.05 33.33
C LYS A 1049 25.69 -8.11 32.63
N LEU A 1050 25.82 -7.37 31.54
CA LEU A 1050 27.06 -7.19 30.80
C LEU A 1050 27.80 -6.00 31.38
N ILE A 1051 29.01 -6.20 31.91
CA ILE A 1051 29.89 -5.10 32.33
C ILE A 1051 30.68 -4.63 31.12
N VAL A 1052 30.41 -3.40 30.67
CA VAL A 1052 30.92 -2.86 29.39
C VAL A 1052 31.75 -1.60 29.66
N PRO A 1053 33.07 -1.72 29.85
CA PRO A 1053 33.94 -0.56 30.02
C PRO A 1053 33.88 0.36 28.79
N GLY A 1054 33.79 1.66 29.02
CA GLY A 1054 33.66 2.66 27.95
C GLY A 1054 32.24 2.86 27.42
N LEU A 1055 31.24 2.21 28.03
CA LEU A 1055 29.83 2.55 27.78
C LEU A 1055 29.56 4.00 28.16
N GLN A 1056 28.93 4.74 27.25
CA GLN A 1056 28.64 6.16 27.37
C GLN A 1056 27.35 6.48 26.59
N PRO A 1057 26.76 7.68 26.77
CA PRO A 1057 25.66 8.12 25.92
C PRO A 1057 26.07 8.07 24.43
N VAL A 1058 25.18 7.56 23.59
CA VAL A 1058 25.43 7.32 22.17
C VAL A 1058 24.11 7.29 21.42
N ASP A 1059 24.09 7.81 20.19
CA ASP A 1059 22.88 7.78 19.36
C ASP A 1059 22.45 6.34 19.06
N GLN A 1060 23.40 5.45 18.78
CA GLN A 1060 23.13 4.07 18.44
C GLN A 1060 24.15 3.10 19.04
N LEU A 1061 23.66 2.14 19.80
CA LEU A 1061 24.32 0.90 20.18
C LEU A 1061 23.64 -0.23 19.43
N HIS A 1062 24.43 -1.15 18.88
CA HIS A 1062 24.01 -2.37 18.22
C HIS A 1062 24.67 -3.56 18.93
N LEU A 1063 23.86 -4.42 19.52
CA LEU A 1063 24.28 -5.61 20.25
C LEU A 1063 23.73 -6.86 19.57
N ILE A 1064 24.62 -7.82 19.30
CA ILE A 1064 24.27 -9.17 18.89
C ILE A 1064 24.53 -10.12 20.06
N MET A 1065 23.55 -10.94 20.41
CA MET A 1065 23.67 -12.00 21.41
C MET A 1065 23.56 -13.36 20.75
N ASN A 1066 24.48 -14.28 21.05
CA ASN A 1066 24.44 -15.66 20.61
C ASN A 1066 24.40 -16.59 21.83
N LEU A 1067 23.20 -16.95 22.26
CA LEU A 1067 22.94 -17.69 23.49
C LEU A 1067 22.31 -19.05 23.20
N GLN A 1068 22.31 -19.93 24.19
CA GLN A 1068 21.50 -21.15 24.17
C GLN A 1068 20.57 -21.22 25.38
N ASP A 1069 19.46 -21.94 25.24
CA ASP A 1069 18.68 -22.38 26.39
C ASP A 1069 19.31 -23.66 26.99
N PRO A 1070 18.88 -24.11 28.18
CA PRO A 1070 19.39 -25.34 28.79
C PRO A 1070 19.14 -26.61 27.95
N ALA A 1071 18.27 -26.57 26.94
CA ALA A 1071 18.02 -27.67 26.01
C ALA A 1071 18.89 -27.59 24.73
N GLY A 1072 19.76 -26.58 24.62
CA GLY A 1072 20.65 -26.37 23.47
C GLY A 1072 19.98 -25.69 22.28
N LYS A 1073 18.77 -25.16 22.42
CA LYS A 1073 18.14 -24.31 21.39
C LYS A 1073 18.91 -23.00 21.33
N ALA A 1074 19.26 -22.52 20.14
CA ALA A 1074 19.96 -21.25 19.97
C ALA A 1074 18.98 -20.05 20.02
N LEU A 1075 19.43 -18.95 20.62
CA LEU A 1075 18.86 -17.61 20.48
C LEU A 1075 19.95 -16.71 19.90
N LEU A 1076 19.72 -16.29 18.66
CA LEU A 1076 20.45 -15.22 18.05
C LEU A 1076 19.57 -13.97 18.10
N GLU A 1077 19.97 -12.99 18.90
CA GLU A 1077 19.20 -11.75 19.12
C GLU A 1077 19.98 -10.54 18.61
N GLU A 1078 19.25 -9.60 18.01
CA GLU A 1078 19.78 -8.33 17.52
C GLU A 1078 19.05 -7.17 18.18
N VAL A 1079 19.79 -6.33 18.91
CA VAL A 1079 19.24 -5.23 19.70
C VAL A 1079 19.84 -3.92 19.23
N TYR A 1080 18.97 -3.00 18.81
CA TYR A 1080 19.32 -1.61 18.53
C TYR A 1080 18.88 -0.74 19.70
N TRP A 1081 19.74 0.16 20.17
CA TRP A 1081 19.50 0.91 21.39
C TRP A 1081 20.08 2.33 21.32
N THR A 1082 19.27 3.35 21.60
CA THR A 1082 19.76 4.71 21.86
C THR A 1082 19.97 4.92 23.34
N ILE A 1083 21.12 5.49 23.73
CA ILE A 1083 21.44 5.80 25.13
C ILE A 1083 21.59 7.31 25.25
N ASN A 1084 20.51 7.98 25.64
CA ASN A 1084 20.51 9.43 25.82
C ASN A 1084 21.26 9.83 27.11
N ARG A 1085 21.18 8.98 28.15
CA ARG A 1085 21.77 9.24 29.46
C ARG A 1085 22.19 7.96 30.19
N MET A 1086 23.32 8.04 30.90
CA MET A 1086 23.76 6.99 31.82
C MET A 1086 23.14 7.19 33.21
N PRO A 1087 22.66 6.13 33.89
CA PRO A 1087 22.28 6.22 35.30
C PRO A 1087 23.51 6.49 36.19
N LYS A 1088 23.27 7.09 37.36
CA LYS A 1088 24.32 7.40 38.35
C LYS A 1088 24.67 6.24 39.26
#